data_AF-A0AAU9KT06-F1
#
_entry.id   AF-A0AAU9KT06-F1
#
_cell.length_a   1.000
_cell.length_b   1.000
_cell.length_c   1.000
_cell.angle_alpha   90.00
_cell.angle_beta   90.00
_cell.angle_gamma   90.00
#
_symmetry.space_group_name_H-M   'P 1'
#
loop_
_entity.id
_entity.type
_entity.pdbx_description
1 polymer ?
#
loop_
_entity_poly.entity_id
_entity_poly.type
_entity_poly.pdbx_seq_one_letter_code
_entity_poly.pdbx_strand_id
1 'polypeptide(L)'
;MMASSTSALDQKLYGLNYDLRQGPDWDPSKCKPVDAIAADLKILSTITSNVRTYSLSNCDVSGVLIAAKELSLTVWLGVWVSEDPKVFDAEVKAFKKLISAGLIDSNVVGMNVGSEAVYREDITAKQSIKYLTDFKKVMVDNDINVPVSITDIVDTFVQYPEMLKAGDIVTINQFPYWEKIDADKAVAQFNKRIQPLLKMAGDMEVIISETGWPTEGKDKKGAVASEENAAIYLNDFYELAEAEGWKYYYFVGIDTPYKAEQLDEATTVESHFGIFDTTGTMKPAYESLTFTKNGELSTSGSFGDNSSSDLSSASANSDIVASDSGTPSTVDLVDTDTSTDTQPSSSIERSGSSQVVAANLVVCLSVAYAIFWSLFSKMETATTQSNGAETSNEGLLVLVIDTNPMYWFKQGGGATERSNFQQLISSTLVFVNSYLLLHRSNRIVIIAAHAGKSAMLYPNPDHDDTSGNAEQSAKVNAGVMQRLQELSDTPMDPAKPNRTAIAASLSRALCFINRAMNEEPDLRPRILVVQKSPDVSEHYIAIMNGIFSAQKKNVAVDACMLTSEQSSFMQQAAYLTGGIYYKPNEYSGLLQYLISIYLPDPSMRKLLKLPSQDSVDFRAMCFCHRRVISTAFVCPVCLSLFCEFRPICSTCGIRSHIEPKKKKMMKGLVKKRLRIDS
;
A
#
# COMPACT_ATOMS: atom_id res chain seq x y z
N MET A 1 17.66 12.85 -51.85
CA MET A 1 18.20 12.15 -50.67
C MET A 1 18.52 13.19 -49.62
N MET A 2 17.89 13.11 -48.46
CA MET A 2 18.46 13.63 -47.21
C MET A 2 18.59 12.41 -46.29
N ALA A 3 19.68 12.34 -45.52
CA ALA A 3 19.84 11.25 -44.56
C ALA A 3 18.89 11.51 -43.39
N SER A 4 17.97 10.59 -43.12
CA SER A 4 17.32 10.56 -41.82
C SER A 4 18.39 10.14 -40.81
N SER A 5 18.62 10.95 -39.79
CA SER A 5 19.38 10.53 -38.62
C SER A 5 18.56 9.45 -37.91
N THR A 6 18.97 8.19 -38.07
CA THR A 6 18.34 7.06 -37.37
C THR A 6 18.76 7.10 -35.90
N SER A 7 18.11 7.96 -35.13
CA SER A 7 18.26 8.05 -33.68
C SER A 7 17.86 6.71 -33.07
N ALA A 8 18.85 6.04 -32.48
CA ALA A 8 18.73 4.76 -31.83
C ALA A 8 19.32 4.89 -30.42
N LEU A 9 18.72 4.20 -29.45
CA LEU A 9 19.23 4.10 -28.09
C LEU A 9 20.67 3.58 -28.09
N ASP A 10 21.48 4.05 -27.15
CA ASP A 10 22.91 3.68 -27.07
C ASP A 10 23.13 2.20 -26.71
N GLN A 11 22.12 1.57 -26.08
CA GLN A 11 21.99 0.13 -25.90
C GLN A 11 20.71 -0.39 -26.58
N LYS A 12 20.73 -1.65 -27.03
CA LYS A 12 19.53 -2.34 -27.50
C LYS A 12 18.73 -2.92 -26.33
N LEU A 13 17.42 -2.70 -26.35
CA LEU A 13 16.48 -3.31 -25.42
C LEU A 13 16.25 -4.78 -25.78
N TYR A 14 16.06 -5.67 -24.80
CA TYR A 14 15.81 -7.10 -25.08
C TYR A 14 14.64 -7.29 -26.05
N GLY A 15 13.49 -6.70 -25.76
CA GLY A 15 12.29 -6.85 -26.58
C GLY A 15 11.30 -5.70 -26.42
N LEU A 16 10.43 -5.56 -27.42
CA LEU A 16 9.32 -4.58 -27.41
C LEU A 16 7.99 -5.26 -27.72
N ASN A 17 6.94 -4.85 -27.00
CA ASN A 17 5.58 -5.19 -27.40
C ASN A 17 5.16 -4.40 -28.63
N TYR A 18 4.43 -5.02 -29.54
CA TYR A 18 3.97 -4.46 -30.80
C TYR A 18 2.46 -4.66 -31.00
N ASP A 19 1.77 -3.55 -31.28
CA ASP A 19 0.33 -3.53 -31.51
C ASP A 19 0.01 -3.45 -33.01
N LEU A 20 -0.83 -4.38 -33.49
CA LEU A 20 -1.23 -4.51 -34.89
C LEU A 20 -2.47 -3.62 -35.21
N ARG A 21 -3.05 -2.95 -34.22
CA ARG A 21 -4.23 -2.08 -34.40
C ARG A 21 -3.88 -0.62 -34.66
N GLN A 22 -4.80 0.05 -35.33
CA GLN A 22 -4.82 1.48 -35.62
C GLN A 22 -6.21 2.10 -35.32
N GLY A 23 -7.03 1.44 -34.50
CA GLY A 23 -8.39 1.89 -34.19
C GLY A 23 -9.16 0.98 -33.23
N PRO A 24 -10.27 1.49 -32.66
CA PRO A 24 -11.02 0.87 -31.57
C PRO A 24 -11.97 -0.25 -32.06
N ASP A 25 -12.95 -0.59 -31.22
CA ASP A 25 -14.14 -1.41 -31.51
C ASP A 25 -13.93 -2.84 -32.04
N TRP A 26 -12.69 -3.32 -32.03
CA TRP A 26 -12.29 -4.65 -32.54
C TRP A 26 -12.62 -4.88 -34.03
N ASP A 27 -12.92 -3.81 -34.77
CA ASP A 27 -13.21 -3.84 -36.21
C ASP A 27 -11.99 -4.36 -37.01
N PRO A 28 -12.13 -5.39 -37.87
CA PRO A 28 -11.06 -5.84 -38.77
C PRO A 28 -10.54 -4.76 -39.74
N SER A 29 -11.32 -3.73 -40.07
CA SER A 29 -10.85 -2.61 -40.91
C SER A 29 -9.79 -1.74 -40.21
N LYS A 30 -9.71 -1.82 -38.88
CA LYS A 30 -8.79 -1.07 -38.02
C LYS A 30 -7.50 -1.83 -37.70
N CYS A 31 -7.17 -2.87 -38.46
CA CYS A 31 -5.86 -3.50 -38.47
C CYS A 31 -4.87 -2.73 -39.37
N LYS A 32 -3.59 -2.71 -39.01
CA LYS A 32 -2.51 -2.16 -39.86
C LYS A 32 -2.31 -3.02 -41.12
N PRO A 33 -2.08 -2.44 -42.31
CA PRO A 33 -1.72 -3.19 -43.51
C PRO A 33 -0.28 -3.73 -43.40
N VAL A 34 0.03 -4.77 -44.19
CA VAL A 34 1.34 -5.47 -44.14
C VAL A 34 2.52 -4.52 -44.37
N ASP A 35 2.40 -3.58 -45.31
CA ASP A 35 3.46 -2.60 -45.60
C ASP A 35 3.76 -1.67 -44.40
N ALA A 36 2.73 -1.32 -43.62
CA ALA A 36 2.89 -0.55 -42.38
C ALA A 36 3.50 -1.41 -41.27
N ILE A 37 3.09 -2.68 -41.14
CA ILE A 37 3.70 -3.63 -40.21
C ILE A 37 5.21 -3.80 -40.51
N ALA A 38 5.59 -3.90 -41.79
CA ALA A 38 6.99 -3.98 -42.20
C ALA A 38 7.77 -2.68 -41.93
N ALA A 39 7.14 -1.50 -42.10
CA ALA A 39 7.74 -0.21 -41.76
C ALA A 39 7.95 -0.07 -40.23
N ASP A 40 6.93 -0.35 -39.44
CA ASP A 40 6.98 -0.33 -37.97
C ASP A 40 8.07 -1.26 -37.44
N LEU A 41 8.10 -2.53 -37.87
CA LEU A 41 9.10 -3.49 -37.42
C LEU A 41 10.52 -3.09 -37.84
N LYS A 42 10.67 -2.43 -39.00
CA LYS A 42 11.97 -1.87 -39.43
C LYS A 42 12.43 -0.74 -38.50
N ILE A 43 11.52 0.11 -38.03
CA ILE A 43 11.83 1.13 -37.01
C ILE A 43 12.25 0.44 -35.70
N LEU A 44 11.45 -0.52 -35.19
CA LEU A 44 11.76 -1.24 -33.95
C LEU A 44 13.10 -2.01 -34.03
N SER A 45 13.48 -2.54 -35.19
CA SER A 45 14.74 -3.26 -35.41
C SER A 45 16.00 -2.42 -35.16
N THR A 46 15.88 -1.09 -35.10
CA THR A 46 16.99 -0.19 -34.73
C THR A 46 17.38 -0.33 -33.26
N ILE A 47 16.40 -0.48 -32.35
CA ILE A 47 16.62 -0.49 -30.89
C ILE A 47 16.35 -1.84 -30.19
N THR A 48 15.83 -2.85 -30.88
CA THR A 48 15.68 -4.20 -30.32
C THR A 48 16.00 -5.30 -31.33
N SER A 49 15.95 -6.56 -30.89
CA SER A 49 16.07 -7.77 -31.71
C SER A 49 14.88 -8.73 -31.54
N ASN A 50 13.97 -8.48 -30.60
CA ASN A 50 12.84 -9.34 -30.30
C ASN A 50 11.54 -8.51 -30.21
N VAL A 51 10.42 -9.02 -30.74
CA VAL A 51 9.11 -8.37 -30.63
C VAL A 51 8.05 -9.30 -30.05
N ARG A 52 7.08 -8.77 -29.30
CA ARG A 52 5.93 -9.53 -28.77
C ARG A 52 4.61 -9.02 -29.35
N THR A 53 3.71 -9.94 -29.71
CA THR A 53 2.33 -9.65 -30.11
C THR A 53 1.32 -10.20 -29.09
N TYR A 54 0.07 -9.75 -29.14
CA TYR A 54 -0.96 -10.09 -28.16
C TYR A 54 -1.95 -11.19 -28.59
N SER A 55 -2.12 -11.41 -29.89
CA SER A 55 -3.15 -12.28 -30.48
C SER A 55 -2.69 -12.82 -31.83
N LEU A 56 -3.20 -14.00 -32.20
CA LEU A 56 -3.02 -14.64 -33.50
C LEU A 56 -4.15 -14.33 -34.50
N SER A 57 -5.37 -14.02 -34.02
CA SER A 57 -6.57 -13.87 -34.85
C SER A 57 -7.13 -12.44 -34.93
N ASN A 58 -6.91 -11.59 -33.92
CA ASN A 58 -7.25 -10.17 -33.99
C ASN A 58 -6.11 -9.42 -34.70
N CYS A 59 -6.33 -9.16 -35.99
CA CYS A 59 -5.33 -8.76 -36.99
C CYS A 59 -4.35 -9.90 -37.33
N ASP A 60 -4.11 -10.12 -38.62
CA ASP A 60 -3.40 -11.32 -39.10
C ASP A 60 -1.89 -11.20 -38.86
N VAL A 61 -1.40 -11.92 -37.84
CA VAL A 61 0.00 -11.88 -37.40
C VAL A 61 0.99 -12.47 -38.41
N SER A 62 0.53 -13.09 -39.51
CA SER A 62 1.42 -13.56 -40.59
C SER A 62 2.29 -12.46 -41.17
N GLY A 63 1.78 -11.22 -41.28
CA GLY A 63 2.57 -10.07 -41.73
C GLY A 63 3.74 -9.73 -40.79
N VAL A 64 3.54 -9.88 -39.46
CA VAL A 64 4.60 -9.70 -38.46
C VAL A 64 5.66 -10.79 -38.60
N LEU A 65 5.25 -12.05 -38.72
CA LEU A 65 6.17 -13.19 -38.81
C LEU A 65 7.06 -13.13 -40.06
N ILE A 66 6.51 -12.70 -41.20
CA ILE A 66 7.26 -12.52 -42.46
C ILE A 66 8.25 -11.36 -42.33
N ALA A 67 7.78 -10.16 -41.95
CA ALA A 67 8.64 -8.98 -41.86
C ALA A 67 9.72 -9.11 -40.76
N ALA A 68 9.40 -9.74 -39.62
CA ALA A 68 10.38 -10.06 -38.59
C ALA A 68 11.50 -10.96 -39.11
N LYS A 69 11.15 -12.00 -39.90
CA LYS A 69 12.13 -12.91 -40.52
C LYS A 69 13.05 -12.18 -41.51
N GLU A 70 12.52 -11.29 -42.34
CA GLU A 70 13.32 -10.46 -43.25
C GLU A 70 14.27 -9.51 -42.51
N LEU A 71 13.85 -9.00 -41.35
CA LEU A 71 14.63 -8.11 -40.48
C LEU A 71 15.53 -8.85 -39.47
N SER A 72 15.56 -10.18 -39.49
CA SER A 72 16.26 -11.02 -38.49
C SER A 72 15.85 -10.77 -37.03
N LEU A 73 14.59 -10.39 -36.81
CA LEU A 73 13.95 -10.28 -35.49
C LEU A 73 13.34 -11.62 -35.06
N THR A 74 13.32 -11.88 -33.76
CA THR A 74 12.51 -12.97 -33.19
C THR A 74 11.13 -12.47 -32.72
N VAL A 75 10.15 -13.37 -32.66
CA VAL A 75 8.76 -13.07 -32.30
C VAL A 75 8.31 -13.93 -31.13
N TRP A 76 7.76 -13.29 -30.10
CA TRP A 76 6.97 -13.92 -29.05
C TRP A 76 5.48 -13.76 -29.37
N LEU A 77 4.72 -14.85 -29.39
CA LEU A 77 3.32 -14.83 -29.83
C LEU A 77 2.34 -14.92 -28.67
N GLY A 78 1.53 -13.89 -28.49
CA GLY A 78 0.36 -13.93 -27.61
C GLY A 78 -0.80 -14.69 -28.23
N VAL A 79 -1.45 -15.53 -27.44
CA VAL A 79 -2.68 -16.27 -27.74
C VAL A 79 -3.77 -15.71 -26.83
N TRP A 80 -4.68 -14.91 -27.37
CA TRP A 80 -5.62 -14.14 -26.54
C TRP A 80 -6.75 -14.98 -25.95
N VAL A 81 -7.19 -14.65 -24.73
CA VAL A 81 -8.28 -15.34 -24.03
C VAL A 81 -9.17 -14.34 -23.29
N SER A 82 -10.49 -14.57 -23.31
CA SER A 82 -11.53 -13.75 -22.69
C SER A 82 -12.74 -14.62 -22.27
N GLU A 83 -13.82 -14.01 -21.76
CA GLU A 83 -15.03 -14.73 -21.30
C GLU A 83 -15.72 -15.58 -22.41
N ASP A 84 -15.71 -15.15 -23.68
CA ASP A 84 -16.29 -15.96 -24.77
C ASP A 84 -15.28 -17.02 -25.25
N PRO A 85 -15.52 -18.32 -25.01
CA PRO A 85 -14.59 -19.39 -25.39
C PRO A 85 -14.31 -19.45 -26.90
N LYS A 86 -15.19 -18.87 -27.74
CA LYS A 86 -14.98 -18.78 -29.19
C LYS A 86 -13.72 -17.98 -29.57
N VAL A 87 -13.26 -17.08 -28.70
CA VAL A 87 -12.02 -16.31 -28.94
C VAL A 87 -10.82 -17.26 -28.91
N PHE A 88 -10.72 -18.13 -27.91
CA PHE A 88 -9.68 -19.17 -27.87
C PHE A 88 -9.80 -20.15 -29.05
N ASP A 89 -11.01 -20.57 -29.43
CA ASP A 89 -11.22 -21.41 -30.62
C ASP A 89 -10.75 -20.73 -31.92
N ALA A 90 -10.91 -19.39 -32.03
CA ALA A 90 -10.43 -18.60 -33.15
C ALA A 90 -8.90 -18.46 -33.16
N GLU A 91 -8.27 -18.26 -32.00
CA GLU A 91 -6.81 -18.24 -31.87
C GLU A 91 -6.19 -19.60 -32.23
N VAL A 92 -6.75 -20.72 -31.74
CA VAL A 92 -6.29 -22.08 -32.10
C VAL A 92 -6.46 -22.35 -33.61
N LYS A 93 -7.52 -21.81 -34.22
CA LYS A 93 -7.72 -21.87 -35.68
C LYS A 93 -6.71 -21.02 -36.45
N ALA A 94 -6.37 -19.83 -35.96
CA ALA A 94 -5.33 -18.97 -36.53
C ALA A 94 -3.95 -19.62 -36.40
N PHE A 95 -3.62 -20.21 -35.25
CA PHE A 95 -2.38 -20.94 -35.04
C PHE A 95 -2.19 -22.07 -36.06
N LYS A 96 -3.23 -22.89 -36.28
CA LYS A 96 -3.21 -23.96 -37.29
C LYS A 96 -3.08 -23.42 -38.73
N LYS A 97 -3.59 -22.22 -39.03
CA LYS A 97 -3.34 -21.53 -40.32
C LYS A 97 -1.86 -21.18 -40.46
N LEU A 98 -1.23 -20.63 -39.42
CA LEU A 98 0.20 -20.23 -39.44
C LEU A 98 1.13 -21.44 -39.58
N ILE A 99 0.84 -22.55 -38.88
CA ILE A 99 1.55 -23.84 -39.07
C ILE A 99 1.38 -24.32 -40.53
N SER A 100 0.15 -24.34 -41.04
CA SER A 100 -0.13 -24.79 -42.42
C SER A 100 0.51 -23.93 -43.50
N ALA A 101 0.86 -22.68 -43.17
CA ALA A 101 1.57 -21.74 -44.04
C ALA A 101 3.10 -21.78 -43.87
N GLY A 102 3.64 -22.59 -42.95
CA GLY A 102 5.08 -22.65 -42.66
C GLY A 102 5.65 -21.39 -42.00
N LEU A 103 4.81 -20.61 -41.29
CA LEU A 103 5.19 -19.34 -40.67
C LEU A 103 5.57 -19.44 -39.19
N ILE A 104 5.42 -20.62 -38.57
CA ILE A 104 5.95 -20.92 -37.24
C ILE A 104 7.29 -21.64 -37.46
N ASP A 105 8.39 -20.90 -37.42
CA ASP A 105 9.74 -21.44 -37.56
C ASP A 105 10.69 -20.97 -36.43
N SER A 106 11.99 -21.20 -36.61
CA SER A 106 13.09 -20.71 -35.77
C SER A 106 13.02 -19.26 -35.29
N ASN A 107 12.31 -18.35 -35.96
CA ASN A 107 12.13 -16.98 -35.49
C ASN A 107 11.06 -16.84 -34.38
N VAL A 108 10.23 -17.85 -34.14
CA VAL A 108 9.26 -17.87 -33.03
C VAL A 108 9.93 -18.47 -31.78
N VAL A 109 10.18 -17.64 -30.77
CA VAL A 109 10.96 -18.03 -29.57
C VAL A 109 10.12 -18.50 -28.38
N GLY A 110 8.80 -18.31 -28.43
CA GLY A 110 7.87 -18.78 -27.41
C GLY A 110 6.49 -18.16 -27.55
N MET A 111 5.53 -18.60 -26.72
CA MET A 111 4.14 -18.15 -26.78
C MET A 111 3.52 -18.03 -25.37
N ASN A 112 2.62 -17.06 -25.15
CA ASN A 112 1.82 -17.00 -23.92
C ASN A 112 0.32 -17.21 -24.20
N VAL A 113 -0.33 -18.08 -23.42
CA VAL A 113 -1.77 -18.37 -23.51
C VAL A 113 -2.52 -17.56 -22.45
N GLY A 114 -3.27 -16.57 -22.91
CA GLY A 114 -3.81 -15.50 -22.10
C GLY A 114 -2.76 -14.41 -21.80
N SER A 115 -3.25 -13.20 -21.58
CA SER A 115 -2.55 -12.10 -20.91
C SER A 115 -3.56 -11.49 -19.94
N GLU A 116 -3.29 -11.55 -18.62
CA GLU A 116 -4.14 -11.00 -17.55
C GLU A 116 -5.59 -11.51 -17.51
N ALA A 117 -5.86 -12.66 -18.12
CA ALA A 117 -7.22 -13.18 -18.27
C ALA A 117 -7.82 -13.71 -16.96
N VAL A 118 -7.02 -13.94 -15.91
CA VAL A 118 -7.51 -14.26 -14.56
C VAL A 118 -7.60 -12.99 -13.70
N TYR A 119 -6.67 -12.04 -13.85
CA TYR A 119 -6.74 -10.73 -13.20
C TYR A 119 -7.99 -9.93 -13.61
N ARG A 120 -8.39 -9.94 -14.89
CA ARG A 120 -9.62 -9.30 -15.37
C ARG A 120 -10.92 -10.01 -14.99
N GLU A 121 -10.84 -11.14 -14.28
CA GLU A 121 -11.95 -12.07 -13.99
C GLU A 121 -12.63 -12.69 -15.24
N ASP A 122 -12.09 -12.51 -16.45
CA ASP A 122 -12.60 -13.11 -17.71
C ASP A 122 -12.75 -14.64 -17.59
N ILE A 123 -11.78 -15.30 -16.95
CA ILE A 123 -11.73 -16.74 -16.75
C ILE A 123 -11.15 -17.10 -15.38
N THR A 124 -11.47 -18.30 -14.87
CA THR A 124 -10.82 -18.83 -13.66
C THR A 124 -9.41 -19.38 -13.95
N ALA A 125 -8.53 -19.38 -12.94
CA ALA A 125 -7.22 -20.05 -12.99
C ALA A 125 -7.26 -21.47 -13.58
N LYS A 126 -8.31 -22.24 -13.26
CA LYS A 126 -8.51 -23.61 -13.77
C LYS A 126 -8.88 -23.66 -15.26
N GLN A 127 -9.57 -22.65 -15.78
CA GLN A 127 -9.79 -22.50 -17.22
C GLN A 127 -8.50 -22.06 -17.92
N SER A 128 -7.71 -21.16 -17.33
CA SER A 128 -6.42 -20.73 -17.89
C SER A 128 -5.46 -21.91 -18.06
N ILE A 129 -5.26 -22.72 -17.01
CA ILE A 129 -4.47 -23.96 -17.05
C ILE A 129 -5.02 -24.95 -18.09
N LYS A 130 -6.35 -25.08 -18.21
CA LYS A 130 -6.96 -25.94 -19.24
C LYS A 130 -6.63 -25.43 -20.66
N TYR A 131 -6.79 -24.15 -20.93
CA TYR A 131 -6.50 -23.56 -22.25
C TYR A 131 -5.02 -23.69 -22.62
N LEU A 132 -4.09 -23.45 -21.68
CA LEU A 132 -2.68 -23.73 -21.89
C LEU A 132 -2.43 -25.22 -22.23
N THR A 133 -3.06 -26.13 -21.50
CA THR A 133 -2.92 -27.58 -21.72
C THR A 133 -3.46 -28.00 -23.10
N ASP A 134 -4.63 -27.48 -23.49
CA ASP A 134 -5.23 -27.74 -24.81
C ASP A 134 -4.37 -27.17 -25.94
N PHE A 135 -3.83 -25.95 -25.77
CA PHE A 135 -2.97 -25.29 -26.76
C PHE A 135 -1.63 -26.04 -26.90
N LYS A 136 -0.99 -26.40 -25.78
CA LYS A 136 0.23 -27.21 -25.76
C LYS A 136 0.02 -28.58 -26.40
N LYS A 137 -1.15 -29.20 -26.23
CA LYS A 137 -1.53 -30.39 -26.99
C LYS A 137 -1.56 -30.12 -28.51
N VAL A 138 -2.15 -29.01 -28.96
CA VAL A 138 -2.16 -28.65 -30.39
C VAL A 138 -0.73 -28.45 -30.93
N MET A 139 0.18 -27.87 -30.14
CA MET A 139 1.60 -27.74 -30.53
C MET A 139 2.29 -29.09 -30.70
N VAL A 140 2.15 -29.98 -29.71
CA VAL A 140 2.73 -31.35 -29.74
C VAL A 140 2.11 -32.19 -30.86
N ASP A 141 0.81 -32.06 -31.12
CA ASP A 141 0.11 -32.71 -32.24
C ASP A 141 0.57 -32.17 -33.64
N ASN A 142 1.47 -31.17 -33.69
CA ASN A 142 2.01 -30.55 -34.92
C ASN A 142 3.54 -30.33 -34.85
N ASP A 143 4.26 -31.08 -33.99
CA ASP A 143 5.72 -31.04 -33.82
C ASP A 143 6.33 -29.65 -33.48
N ILE A 144 5.53 -28.72 -32.94
CA ILE A 144 6.01 -27.38 -32.53
C ILE A 144 6.57 -27.44 -31.09
N ASN A 145 7.89 -27.28 -30.97
CA ASN A 145 8.61 -27.32 -29.68
C ASN A 145 9.24 -25.97 -29.33
N VAL A 146 8.41 -25.02 -28.87
CA VAL A 146 8.82 -23.73 -28.29
C VAL A 146 8.18 -23.58 -26.90
N PRO A 147 8.78 -22.88 -25.93
CA PRO A 147 8.25 -22.77 -24.57
C PRO A 147 6.89 -22.06 -24.56
N VAL A 148 5.97 -22.55 -23.71
CA VAL A 148 4.70 -21.86 -23.47
C VAL A 148 4.48 -21.51 -22.00
N SER A 149 3.80 -20.40 -21.79
CA SER A 149 3.46 -19.86 -20.48
C SER A 149 2.01 -19.37 -20.43
N ILE A 150 1.52 -19.08 -19.23
CA ILE A 150 0.39 -18.16 -19.04
C ILE A 150 1.00 -16.80 -18.69
N THR A 151 0.50 -15.70 -19.26
CA THR A 151 0.80 -14.34 -18.77
C THR A 151 -0.33 -13.86 -17.85
N ASP A 152 0.02 -13.43 -16.65
CA ASP A 152 -0.87 -12.70 -15.74
C ASP A 152 -0.04 -11.80 -14.80
N ILE A 153 -0.67 -11.05 -13.89
CA ILE A 153 0.07 -10.22 -12.92
C ILE A 153 0.68 -11.04 -11.79
N VAL A 154 1.70 -10.49 -11.13
CA VAL A 154 2.42 -11.13 -10.02
C VAL A 154 1.48 -11.59 -8.89
N ASP A 155 0.49 -10.77 -8.54
CA ASP A 155 -0.48 -11.09 -7.48
C ASP A 155 -1.35 -12.30 -7.83
N THR A 156 -1.72 -12.47 -9.10
CA THR A 156 -2.51 -13.63 -9.57
C THR A 156 -1.73 -14.92 -9.38
N PHE A 157 -0.43 -14.93 -9.67
CA PHE A 157 0.42 -16.09 -9.44
C PHE A 157 0.65 -16.38 -7.94
N VAL A 158 0.66 -15.35 -7.09
CA VAL A 158 0.68 -15.52 -5.62
C VAL A 158 -0.64 -16.08 -5.10
N GLN A 159 -1.77 -15.71 -5.72
CA GLN A 159 -3.10 -16.23 -5.36
C GLN A 159 -3.36 -17.64 -5.90
N TYR A 160 -2.84 -17.98 -7.09
CA TYR A 160 -3.03 -19.26 -7.78
C TYR A 160 -1.70 -19.87 -8.26
N PRO A 161 -0.81 -20.35 -7.35
CA PRO A 161 0.51 -20.89 -7.73
C PRO A 161 0.46 -22.13 -8.64
N GLU A 162 -0.72 -22.76 -8.81
CA GLU A 162 -0.92 -23.79 -9.82
C GLU A 162 -0.78 -23.30 -11.28
N MET A 163 -1.03 -22.01 -11.56
CA MET A 163 -0.89 -21.43 -12.90
C MET A 163 0.57 -21.38 -13.33
N LEU A 164 1.47 -21.03 -12.41
CA LEU A 164 2.91 -20.96 -12.66
C LEU A 164 3.45 -22.31 -13.13
N LYS A 165 3.02 -23.40 -12.47
CA LYS A 165 3.48 -24.77 -12.72
C LYS A 165 2.85 -25.46 -13.95
N ALA A 166 1.99 -24.76 -14.69
CA ALA A 166 1.41 -25.26 -15.93
C ALA A 166 2.25 -24.90 -17.16
N GLY A 167 3.00 -23.79 -17.10
CA GLY A 167 3.93 -23.35 -18.13
C GLY A 167 5.27 -24.08 -18.11
N ASP A 168 6.01 -23.99 -19.21
CA ASP A 168 7.44 -24.35 -19.29
C ASP A 168 8.31 -23.24 -18.68
N ILE A 169 7.87 -21.98 -18.82
CA ILE A 169 8.47 -20.79 -18.23
C ILE A 169 7.37 -19.89 -17.64
N VAL A 170 7.76 -18.85 -16.90
CA VAL A 170 6.83 -17.86 -16.33
C VAL A 170 6.89 -16.55 -17.12
N THR A 171 5.75 -16.02 -17.54
CA THR A 171 5.65 -14.66 -18.11
C THR A 171 4.77 -13.79 -17.23
N ILE A 172 5.21 -12.56 -16.93
CA ILE A 172 4.51 -11.66 -16.02
C ILE A 172 4.25 -10.28 -16.61
N ASN A 173 3.12 -9.69 -16.23
CA ASN A 173 2.86 -8.27 -16.42
C ASN A 173 2.97 -7.55 -15.07
N GLN A 174 3.67 -6.42 -15.03
CA GLN A 174 3.88 -5.66 -13.79
C GLN A 174 4.18 -4.19 -14.09
N PHE A 175 3.34 -3.28 -13.60
CA PHE A 175 3.40 -1.84 -13.92
C PHE A 175 3.34 -1.01 -12.63
N PRO A 176 4.49 -0.59 -12.06
CA PRO A 176 4.51 0.28 -10.87
C PRO A 176 3.80 1.63 -11.08
N TYR A 177 3.68 2.09 -12.33
CA TYR A 177 2.87 3.24 -12.71
C TYR A 177 1.42 3.15 -12.19
N TRP A 178 0.78 1.98 -12.30
CA TRP A 178 -0.60 1.76 -11.82
C TRP A 178 -0.70 1.63 -10.29
N GLU A 179 0.42 1.60 -9.58
CA GLU A 179 0.49 1.56 -8.12
C GLU A 179 0.71 2.95 -7.48
N LYS A 180 0.81 4.01 -8.29
CA LYS A 180 1.09 5.39 -7.84
C LYS A 180 2.43 5.57 -7.14
N ILE A 181 3.42 4.78 -7.52
CA ILE A 181 4.80 4.99 -7.09
C ILE A 181 5.41 6.09 -7.97
N ASP A 182 6.29 6.92 -7.42
CA ASP A 182 7.08 7.88 -8.21
C ASP A 182 8.11 7.15 -9.10
N ALA A 183 8.51 7.72 -10.24
CA ALA A 183 9.39 7.03 -11.20
C ALA A 183 10.73 6.59 -10.60
N ASP A 184 11.38 7.46 -9.82
CA ASP A 184 12.62 7.22 -9.06
C ASP A 184 12.52 6.10 -7.99
N LYS A 185 11.31 5.62 -7.71
CA LYS A 185 11.02 4.56 -6.72
C LYS A 185 10.34 3.34 -7.34
N ALA A 186 9.92 3.45 -8.60
CA ALA A 186 9.11 2.48 -9.32
C ALA A 186 9.83 1.13 -9.48
N VAL A 187 11.11 1.15 -9.83
CA VAL A 187 11.92 -0.06 -10.03
C VAL A 187 12.28 -0.75 -8.70
N ALA A 188 12.50 0.02 -7.64
CA ALA A 188 12.66 -0.53 -6.29
C ALA A 188 11.38 -1.24 -5.81
N GLN A 189 10.19 -0.70 -6.13
CA GLN A 189 8.92 -1.42 -5.92
C GLN A 189 8.80 -2.63 -6.86
N PHE A 190 9.18 -2.53 -8.13
CA PHE A 190 9.14 -3.64 -9.10
C PHE A 190 9.90 -4.86 -8.56
N ASN A 191 11.18 -4.69 -8.20
CA ASN A 191 12.00 -5.78 -7.63
C ASN A 191 11.33 -6.33 -6.36
N LYS A 192 10.96 -5.47 -5.41
CA LYS A 192 10.26 -5.87 -4.19
C LYS A 192 8.97 -6.69 -4.45
N ARG A 193 8.22 -6.40 -5.52
CA ARG A 193 7.00 -7.13 -5.89
C ARG A 193 7.27 -8.46 -6.57
N ILE A 194 8.28 -8.60 -7.42
CA ILE A 194 8.57 -9.88 -8.10
C ILE A 194 9.19 -10.92 -7.15
N GLN A 195 9.87 -10.51 -6.06
CA GLN A 195 10.54 -11.41 -5.10
C GLN A 195 9.73 -12.63 -4.58
N PRO A 196 8.42 -12.55 -4.26
CA PRO A 196 7.62 -13.72 -3.88
C PRO A 196 7.41 -14.69 -5.05
N LEU A 197 7.29 -14.18 -6.28
CA LEU A 197 7.12 -14.98 -7.50
C LEU A 197 8.40 -15.70 -7.89
N LEU A 198 9.56 -15.03 -7.82
CA LEU A 198 10.87 -15.68 -8.02
C LEU A 198 11.04 -16.88 -7.08
N LYS A 199 10.64 -16.73 -5.80
CA LYS A 199 10.68 -17.80 -4.78
C LYS A 199 9.69 -18.95 -5.03
N MET A 200 8.64 -18.74 -5.82
CA MET A 200 7.71 -19.80 -6.25
C MET A 200 8.12 -20.44 -7.58
N ALA A 201 8.80 -19.70 -8.45
CA ALA A 201 9.35 -20.17 -9.73
C ALA A 201 10.57 -21.07 -9.53
N GLY A 202 11.44 -20.74 -8.57
CA GLY A 202 12.68 -21.47 -8.34
C GLY A 202 13.60 -21.34 -9.56
N ASP A 203 13.94 -22.48 -10.18
CA ASP A 203 14.82 -22.54 -11.34
C ASP A 203 14.10 -22.29 -12.69
N MET A 204 12.79 -22.01 -12.69
CA MET A 204 12.05 -21.67 -13.91
C MET A 204 12.43 -20.28 -14.43
N GLU A 205 12.69 -20.16 -15.74
CA GLU A 205 12.93 -18.87 -16.37
C GLU A 205 11.72 -17.94 -16.21
N VAL A 206 11.98 -16.68 -15.85
CA VAL A 206 10.97 -15.63 -15.69
C VAL A 206 11.23 -14.53 -16.72
N ILE A 207 10.20 -14.21 -17.50
CA ILE A 207 10.23 -13.16 -18.52
C ILE A 207 9.20 -12.09 -18.17
N ILE A 208 9.60 -10.82 -18.19
CA ILE A 208 8.67 -9.69 -18.01
C ILE A 208 7.98 -9.46 -19.36
N SER A 209 6.76 -9.96 -19.54
CA SER A 209 6.06 -9.80 -20.82
C SER A 209 5.55 -8.38 -21.06
N GLU A 210 5.17 -7.65 -20.01
CA GLU A 210 4.73 -6.25 -20.13
C GLU A 210 5.12 -5.43 -18.89
N THR A 211 5.88 -4.34 -19.12
CA THR A 211 6.09 -3.25 -18.17
C THR A 211 6.43 -1.97 -18.93
N GLY A 212 6.13 -0.79 -18.37
CA GLY A 212 6.45 0.49 -19.00
C GLY A 212 5.84 1.69 -18.28
N TRP A 213 6.03 2.87 -18.86
CA TRP A 213 5.58 4.14 -18.31
C TRP A 213 5.05 5.08 -19.42
N PRO A 214 3.93 5.79 -19.21
CA PRO A 214 3.36 6.70 -20.20
C PRO A 214 4.08 8.05 -20.22
N THR A 215 4.41 8.54 -21.41
CA THR A 215 5.10 9.83 -21.60
C THR A 215 4.17 11.05 -21.45
N GLU A 216 2.86 10.85 -21.60
CA GLU A 216 1.86 11.91 -21.53
C GLU A 216 0.47 11.36 -21.12
N GLY A 217 -0.54 12.23 -21.14
CA GLY A 217 -1.91 11.89 -20.73
C GLY A 217 -2.13 12.01 -19.21
N LYS A 218 -3.34 11.66 -18.76
CA LYS A 218 -3.74 11.72 -17.34
C LYS A 218 -4.60 10.53 -16.95
N ASP A 219 -4.44 10.04 -15.72
CA ASP A 219 -5.33 9.11 -15.03
C ASP A 219 -5.35 9.46 -13.52
N LYS A 220 -6.47 9.19 -12.82
CA LYS A 220 -6.64 9.40 -11.37
C LYS A 220 -6.16 8.21 -10.52
N LYS A 221 -5.83 7.07 -11.15
CA LYS A 221 -5.36 5.80 -10.57
C LYS A 221 -3.87 5.58 -10.79
N GLY A 222 -3.28 6.13 -11.86
CA GLY A 222 -1.84 6.04 -12.14
C GLY A 222 -0.98 7.05 -11.37
N ALA A 223 0.34 6.95 -11.58
CA ALA A 223 1.35 7.91 -11.16
C ALA A 223 1.40 9.14 -12.11
N VAL A 224 2.47 9.94 -12.04
CA VAL A 224 2.67 11.10 -12.93
C VAL A 224 3.24 10.64 -14.28
N ALA A 225 2.42 10.74 -15.33
CA ALA A 225 2.88 10.59 -16.72
C ALA A 225 3.70 11.82 -17.15
N SER A 226 4.92 11.59 -17.64
CA SER A 226 5.77 12.60 -18.30
C SER A 226 6.88 11.89 -19.07
N GLU A 227 7.43 12.54 -20.10
CA GLU A 227 8.60 12.05 -20.85
C GLU A 227 9.81 11.79 -19.94
N GLU A 228 10.09 12.70 -19.01
CA GLU A 228 11.16 12.59 -18.00
C GLU A 228 10.99 11.35 -17.11
N ASN A 229 9.79 11.15 -16.53
CA ASN A 229 9.51 9.99 -15.68
C ASN A 229 9.58 8.67 -16.46
N ALA A 230 9.22 8.68 -17.75
CA ALA A 230 9.28 7.50 -18.60
C ALA A 230 10.72 7.13 -18.98
N ALA A 231 11.58 8.12 -19.22
CA ALA A 231 13.02 7.91 -19.43
C ALA A 231 13.72 7.40 -18.17
N ILE A 232 13.41 7.97 -16.99
CA ILE A 232 13.88 7.46 -15.69
C ILE A 232 13.47 6.00 -15.50
N TYR A 233 12.19 5.67 -15.67
CA TYR A 233 11.72 4.30 -15.50
C TYR A 233 12.36 3.31 -16.48
N LEU A 234 12.58 3.71 -17.74
CA LEU A 234 13.25 2.88 -18.73
C LEU A 234 14.73 2.63 -18.38
N ASN A 235 15.47 3.64 -17.93
CA ASN A 235 16.86 3.50 -17.49
C ASN A 235 16.99 2.53 -16.32
N ASP A 236 16.28 2.83 -15.23
CA ASP A 236 16.41 2.10 -13.98
C ASP A 236 15.93 0.65 -14.13
N PHE A 237 14.89 0.42 -14.96
CA PHE A 237 14.41 -0.92 -15.27
C PHE A 237 15.40 -1.69 -16.16
N TYR A 238 16.07 -1.02 -17.11
CA TYR A 238 17.12 -1.63 -17.92
C TYR A 238 18.32 -2.04 -17.05
N GLU A 239 18.80 -1.18 -16.15
CA GLU A 239 19.87 -1.53 -15.20
C GLU A 239 19.50 -2.74 -14.34
N LEU A 240 18.27 -2.80 -13.81
CA LEU A 240 17.80 -3.96 -13.05
C LEU A 240 17.72 -5.23 -13.90
N ALA A 241 17.18 -5.14 -15.12
CA ALA A 241 17.01 -6.28 -16.00
C ALA A 241 18.36 -6.87 -16.45
N GLU A 242 19.35 -6.03 -16.78
CA GLU A 242 20.71 -6.47 -17.09
C GLU A 242 21.42 -7.07 -15.85
N ALA A 243 21.25 -6.46 -14.67
CA ALA A 243 21.89 -6.94 -13.43
C ALA A 243 21.36 -8.30 -12.96
N GLU A 244 20.06 -8.57 -13.13
CA GLU A 244 19.41 -9.84 -12.78
C GLU A 244 19.36 -10.84 -13.96
N GLY A 245 19.81 -10.43 -15.15
CA GLY A 245 19.81 -11.25 -16.38
C GLY A 245 18.41 -11.53 -16.96
N TRP A 246 17.42 -10.67 -16.67
CA TRP A 246 16.02 -10.89 -17.05
C TRP A 246 15.71 -10.54 -18.50
N LYS A 247 14.99 -11.44 -19.16
CA LYS A 247 14.37 -11.18 -20.48
C LYS A 247 13.09 -10.36 -20.29
N TYR A 248 12.87 -9.36 -21.14
CA TYR A 248 11.70 -8.50 -21.02
C TYR A 248 11.19 -7.96 -22.37
N TYR A 249 9.88 -7.75 -22.48
CA TYR A 249 9.27 -6.97 -23.56
C TYR A 249 8.71 -5.68 -22.96
N TYR A 250 9.33 -4.54 -23.26
CA TYR A 250 8.86 -3.25 -22.77
C TYR A 250 7.56 -2.84 -23.48
N PHE A 251 6.68 -2.17 -22.77
CA PHE A 251 5.36 -1.74 -23.20
C PHE A 251 5.40 -0.21 -23.43
N VAL A 252 5.36 0.30 -24.66
CA VAL A 252 5.17 -0.39 -25.96
C VAL A 252 6.09 0.23 -27.02
N GLY A 253 6.28 -0.44 -28.17
CA GLY A 253 7.16 0.09 -29.22
C GLY A 253 6.71 1.44 -29.80
N ILE A 254 5.44 1.54 -30.20
CA ILE A 254 4.84 2.69 -30.89
C ILE A 254 3.54 3.09 -30.19
N ASP A 255 3.28 4.40 -30.05
CA ASP A 255 2.05 4.95 -29.45
C ASP A 255 0.76 4.43 -30.10
N THR A 256 -0.30 4.28 -29.30
CA THR A 256 -1.61 3.77 -29.73
C THR A 256 -2.75 4.73 -29.42
N PRO A 257 -2.93 5.82 -30.20
CA PRO A 257 -3.92 6.88 -29.97
C PRO A 257 -5.34 6.38 -29.73
N TYR A 258 -5.75 5.33 -30.45
CA TYR A 258 -7.10 4.81 -30.39
C TYR A 258 -7.51 4.33 -28.98
N LYS A 259 -6.56 4.03 -28.07
CA LYS A 259 -6.90 3.65 -26.70
C LYS A 259 -7.51 4.82 -25.91
N ALA A 260 -7.20 6.07 -26.27
CA ALA A 260 -7.90 7.24 -25.73
C ALA A 260 -9.33 7.40 -26.30
N GLU A 261 -9.65 6.79 -27.45
CA GLU A 261 -11.02 6.77 -28.02
C GLU A 261 -11.91 5.70 -27.33
N GLN A 262 -11.32 4.75 -26.58
CA GLN A 262 -12.03 3.64 -25.93
C GLN A 262 -12.45 3.92 -24.48
N LEU A 263 -12.17 5.11 -23.94
CA LEU A 263 -12.23 5.41 -22.50
C LEU A 263 -13.05 6.68 -22.22
N ASP A 264 -13.83 6.66 -21.11
CA ASP A 264 -14.74 7.75 -20.69
C ASP A 264 -14.01 9.02 -20.20
N GLU A 265 -13.37 9.78 -21.11
CA GLU A 265 -12.73 11.11 -20.97
C GLU A 265 -11.66 11.29 -19.85
N ALA A 266 -11.46 10.31 -18.96
CA ALA A 266 -10.75 10.46 -17.70
C ALA A 266 -9.42 9.68 -17.60
N THR A 267 -9.13 8.86 -18.60
CA THR A 267 -7.89 8.08 -18.75
C THR A 267 -7.41 8.25 -20.18
N THR A 268 -6.27 8.93 -20.38
CA THR A 268 -5.65 9.09 -21.71
C THR A 268 -4.24 8.48 -21.79
N VAL A 269 -3.67 8.05 -20.67
CA VAL A 269 -2.26 7.59 -20.63
C VAL A 269 -1.96 6.36 -21.50
N GLU A 270 -2.96 5.51 -21.75
CA GLU A 270 -2.81 4.31 -22.59
C GLU A 270 -2.46 4.60 -24.06
N SER A 271 -2.67 5.83 -24.54
CA SER A 271 -2.19 6.22 -25.88
C SER A 271 -0.70 6.58 -25.94
N HIS A 272 -0.02 6.79 -24.80
CA HIS A 272 1.30 7.45 -24.72
C HIS A 272 2.44 6.56 -24.17
N PHE A 273 2.27 5.23 -24.12
CA PHE A 273 3.31 4.29 -23.66
C PHE A 273 4.40 3.97 -24.70
N GLY A 274 4.30 4.50 -25.93
CA GLY A 274 5.26 4.26 -27.01
C GLY A 274 6.64 4.85 -26.73
N ILE A 275 7.70 4.15 -27.13
CA ILE A 275 9.05 4.71 -27.27
C ILE A 275 9.12 5.62 -28.52
N PHE A 276 8.49 5.17 -29.60
CA PHE A 276 8.24 5.96 -30.79
C PHE A 276 6.84 6.56 -30.77
N ASP A 277 6.68 7.74 -31.36
CA ASP A 277 5.39 8.32 -31.70
C ASP A 277 4.70 7.58 -32.86
N THR A 278 3.51 8.03 -33.23
CA THR A 278 2.70 7.44 -34.31
C THR A 278 3.29 7.61 -35.72
N THR A 279 4.33 8.42 -35.88
CA THR A 279 5.06 8.63 -37.15
C THR A 279 6.29 7.72 -37.27
N GLY A 280 6.68 7.04 -36.18
CA GLY A 280 7.93 6.30 -36.09
C GLY A 280 9.12 7.16 -35.65
N THR A 281 8.88 8.37 -35.12
CA THR A 281 9.91 9.25 -34.57
C THR A 281 10.12 8.93 -33.09
N MET A 282 11.37 8.81 -32.64
CA MET A 282 11.67 8.54 -31.23
C MET A 282 11.33 9.77 -30.38
N LYS A 283 10.69 9.58 -29.22
CA LYS A 283 10.34 10.72 -28.35
C LYS A 283 11.61 11.36 -27.73
N PRO A 284 11.67 12.69 -27.55
CA PRO A 284 12.89 13.40 -27.18
C PRO A 284 13.60 12.89 -25.92
N ALA A 285 12.87 12.53 -24.86
CA ALA A 285 13.48 11.98 -23.64
C ALA A 285 14.06 10.56 -23.78
N TYR A 286 13.69 9.81 -24.83
CA TYR A 286 14.35 8.54 -25.19
C TYR A 286 15.50 8.77 -26.17
N GLU A 287 15.39 9.72 -27.11
CA GLU A 287 16.48 10.11 -28.01
C GLU A 287 17.68 10.71 -27.27
N SER A 288 17.43 11.41 -26.17
CA SER A 288 18.46 11.96 -25.27
C SER A 288 18.88 11.03 -24.12
N LEU A 289 18.30 9.83 -24.03
CA LEU A 289 18.66 8.86 -23.00
C LEU A 289 20.03 8.24 -23.31
N THR A 290 20.85 8.08 -22.28
CA THR A 290 22.09 7.30 -22.33
C THR A 290 22.07 6.35 -21.14
N PHE A 291 22.01 5.04 -21.38
CA PHE A 291 21.92 4.07 -20.30
C PHE A 291 23.19 4.07 -19.45
N THR A 292 23.03 4.26 -18.14
CA THR A 292 24.15 4.16 -17.21
C THR A 292 24.66 2.72 -17.15
N LYS A 293 25.96 2.55 -17.33
CA LYS A 293 26.63 1.25 -17.17
C LYS A 293 27.28 1.19 -15.80
N ASN A 294 26.63 0.45 -14.91
CA ASN A 294 27.06 0.06 -13.56
C ASN A 294 28.57 0.25 -13.30
N GLY A 295 28.94 1.22 -12.45
CA GLY A 295 30.33 1.32 -12.02
C GLY A 295 30.74 2.53 -11.17
N GLU A 296 30.23 3.73 -11.42
CA GLU A 296 30.76 4.94 -10.76
C GLU A 296 29.72 6.05 -10.53
N LEU A 297 29.62 6.53 -9.28
CA LEU A 297 28.74 7.64 -8.89
C LEU A 297 29.42 8.99 -9.16
N SER A 298 29.44 9.43 -10.42
CA SER A 298 30.02 10.72 -10.81
C SER A 298 28.97 11.83 -10.86
N THR A 299 28.90 12.65 -9.80
CA THR A 299 28.12 13.89 -9.81
C THR A 299 28.83 14.96 -10.66
N SER A 300 28.35 15.20 -11.88
CA SER A 300 28.84 16.30 -12.74
C SER A 300 27.68 17.13 -13.32
N GLY A 301 27.04 17.92 -12.45
CA GLY A 301 26.07 18.94 -12.90
C GLY A 301 26.78 20.09 -13.62
N SER A 302 26.17 20.63 -14.67
CA SER A 302 26.71 21.79 -15.40
C SER A 302 25.61 22.70 -15.95
N PHE A 303 24.96 23.45 -15.06
CA PHE A 303 24.37 24.74 -15.40
C PHE A 303 25.10 25.81 -14.59
N GLY A 304 26.02 26.52 -15.24
CA GLY A 304 26.68 27.68 -14.66
C GLY A 304 25.86 28.95 -14.90
N ASP A 305 25.93 29.89 -13.94
CA ASP A 305 25.53 31.28 -14.18
C ASP A 305 26.61 32.22 -13.62
N ASN A 306 26.68 33.43 -14.16
CA ASN A 306 27.81 34.33 -13.99
C ASN A 306 27.73 35.21 -12.73
N SER A 307 28.83 35.30 -12.00
CA SER A 307 29.31 36.61 -11.52
C SER A 307 30.83 36.59 -11.25
N SER A 308 31.49 37.72 -11.50
CA SER A 308 32.96 37.85 -11.48
C SER A 308 33.46 38.73 -10.35
N SER A 309 34.50 38.30 -9.63
CA SER A 309 35.55 39.19 -9.09
C SER A 309 36.82 38.45 -8.64
N ASP A 310 37.89 38.64 -9.42
CA ASP A 310 39.22 39.10 -9.00
C ASP A 310 40.05 38.43 -7.87
N LEU A 311 41.23 37.96 -8.33
CA LEU A 311 42.57 38.14 -7.75
C LEU A 311 43.06 37.37 -6.49
N SER A 312 43.64 36.20 -6.77
CA SER A 312 45.11 35.95 -6.68
C SER A 312 45.82 35.65 -5.34
N SER A 313 47.01 35.02 -5.48
CA SER A 313 48.00 34.61 -4.45
C SER A 313 47.53 33.45 -3.54
N ALA A 314 48.26 32.35 -3.30
CA ALA A 314 49.69 32.11 -3.06
C ALA A 314 50.15 32.75 -1.71
N SER A 315 50.87 32.09 -0.79
CA SER A 315 51.67 30.85 -0.87
C SER A 315 51.91 30.29 0.55
N ALA A 316 51.90 28.96 0.76
CA ALA A 316 53.08 28.11 1.01
C ALA A 316 53.53 27.93 2.49
N ASN A 317 54.38 26.90 2.67
CA ASN A 317 55.00 26.38 3.90
C ASN A 317 54.06 25.75 4.95
N SER A 318 54.44 24.73 5.74
CA SER A 318 55.30 23.52 5.62
C SER A 318 55.72 23.09 7.04
N ASP A 319 56.46 21.99 7.14
CA ASP A 319 57.24 21.48 8.28
C ASP A 319 56.46 20.46 9.16
N ILE A 320 56.63 19.12 9.15
CA ILE A 320 57.75 18.15 8.95
C ILE A 320 58.29 17.59 10.30
N VAL A 321 57.90 16.34 10.64
CA VAL A 321 58.68 15.20 11.23
C VAL A 321 59.34 15.44 12.63
N ALA A 322 59.54 14.53 13.62
CA ALA A 322 59.56 13.06 13.82
C ALA A 322 59.05 12.72 15.28
N SER A 323 59.22 11.60 16.00
CA SER A 323 59.65 10.17 15.85
C SER A 323 59.32 9.46 17.20
N ASP A 324 58.56 8.36 17.27
CA ASP A 324 58.95 6.92 17.15
C ASP A 324 59.41 6.21 18.46
N SER A 325 59.22 4.87 18.49
CA SER A 325 59.81 3.82 19.35
C SER A 325 59.19 3.49 20.72
N GLY A 326 59.08 2.17 21.02
CA GLY A 326 58.85 1.61 22.37
C GLY A 326 57.83 0.45 22.49
N THR A 327 58.28 -0.81 22.57
CA THR A 327 57.43 -2.02 22.84
C THR A 327 58.08 -2.92 23.94
N PRO A 328 57.67 -4.19 24.20
CA PRO A 328 56.77 -4.54 25.32
C PRO A 328 57.37 -5.57 26.33
N SER A 329 56.59 -6.03 27.32
CA SER A 329 56.90 -7.20 28.17
C SER A 329 55.65 -7.81 28.85
N THR A 330 55.76 -9.08 29.32
CA THR A 330 54.65 -9.97 29.73
C THR A 330 55.01 -10.90 30.89
N VAL A 331 54.07 -11.30 31.76
CA VAL A 331 54.07 -12.58 32.53
C VAL A 331 52.68 -12.93 33.12
N ASP A 332 52.17 -14.14 32.83
CA ASP A 332 51.89 -15.29 33.73
C ASP A 332 51.40 -15.06 35.20
N LEU A 333 50.61 -15.94 35.87
CA LEU A 333 49.66 -17.06 35.56
C LEU A 333 49.08 -17.61 36.91
N VAL A 334 48.26 -18.68 36.84
CA VAL A 334 47.94 -19.71 37.90
C VAL A 334 46.54 -19.70 38.55
N ASP A 335 45.91 -20.89 38.56
CA ASP A 335 44.55 -21.23 39.00
C ASP A 335 44.44 -21.67 40.48
N THR A 336 43.21 -21.79 41.00
CA THR A 336 42.76 -23.03 41.69
C THR A 336 41.23 -23.14 41.81
N ASP A 337 40.68 -24.34 41.56
CA ASP A 337 39.27 -24.71 41.77
C ASP A 337 38.94 -25.07 43.23
N THR A 338 37.66 -24.93 43.63
CA THR A 338 36.91 -26.07 44.21
C THR A 338 35.39 -25.87 44.20
N SER A 339 34.64 -26.97 44.14
CA SER A 339 33.18 -27.04 44.03
C SER A 339 32.52 -27.78 45.20
N THR A 340 31.23 -27.53 45.47
CA THR A 340 30.26 -28.52 46.00
C THR A 340 28.81 -28.03 45.88
N ASP A 341 27.88 -28.93 45.55
CA ASP A 341 26.42 -28.73 45.60
C ASP A 341 25.85 -28.79 47.03
N THR A 342 24.73 -28.09 47.31
CA THR A 342 23.46 -28.74 47.73
C THR A 342 22.26 -27.77 47.88
N GLN A 343 21.08 -28.30 47.56
CA GLN A 343 19.73 -27.92 48.06
C GLN A 343 19.30 -29.03 49.07
N PRO A 344 18.24 -28.91 49.92
CA PRO A 344 17.05 -28.05 49.74
C PRO A 344 16.38 -27.42 50.99
N SER A 345 15.28 -26.71 50.74
CA SER A 345 14.00 -26.71 51.50
C SER A 345 13.73 -25.82 52.74
N SER A 346 12.75 -24.93 52.55
CA SER A 346 11.54 -24.74 53.40
C SER A 346 11.48 -23.74 54.57
N SER A 347 10.22 -23.37 54.87
CA SER A 347 9.69 -22.58 55.99
C SER A 347 9.71 -21.04 55.88
N ILE A 348 8.80 -20.40 56.62
CA ILE A 348 8.36 -19.00 56.48
C ILE A 348 8.51 -18.31 57.83
N GLU A 349 9.09 -17.11 57.86
CA GLU A 349 8.67 -16.10 58.84
C GLU A 349 8.89 -14.66 58.34
N ARG A 350 8.32 -13.67 59.07
CA ARG A 350 7.95 -12.36 58.51
C ARG A 350 8.18 -11.22 59.52
N SER A 351 9.35 -10.59 59.46
CA SER A 351 9.55 -9.22 59.98
C SER A 351 10.64 -8.52 59.15
N GLY A 352 10.58 -7.19 59.06
CA GLY A 352 11.34 -6.44 58.05
C GLY A 352 12.49 -5.62 58.61
N SER A 353 13.28 -5.05 57.69
CA SER A 353 13.75 -3.66 57.82
C SER A 353 14.19 -3.10 56.46
N SER A 354 13.76 -1.89 56.14
CA SER A 354 14.04 -1.24 54.86
C SER A 354 15.34 -0.44 54.93
N GLN A 355 16.43 -0.97 54.36
CA GLN A 355 17.63 -0.17 54.08
C GLN A 355 18.49 -0.64 52.89
N VAL A 356 18.50 -1.94 52.56
CA VAL A 356 19.41 -2.48 51.51
C VAL A 356 18.93 -2.20 50.07
N VAL A 357 17.64 -1.97 49.85
CA VAL A 357 17.04 -1.81 48.50
C VAL A 357 17.45 -0.50 47.80
N ALA A 358 17.80 0.55 48.56
CA ALA A 358 18.08 1.87 47.99
C ALA A 358 19.38 1.93 47.17
N ALA A 359 20.40 1.13 47.53
CA ALA A 359 21.71 1.19 46.88
C ALA A 359 21.69 0.67 45.43
N ASN A 360 21.02 -0.46 45.19
CA ASN A 360 21.04 -1.12 43.89
C ASN A 360 20.25 -0.36 42.81
N LEU A 361 19.28 0.47 43.19
CA LEU A 361 18.47 1.23 42.23
C LEU A 361 19.29 2.35 41.55
N VAL A 362 20.20 2.99 42.29
CA VAL A 362 21.05 4.08 41.79
C VAL A 362 22.07 3.56 40.76
N VAL A 363 22.67 2.40 41.02
CA VAL A 363 23.64 1.77 40.09
C VAL A 363 22.97 1.43 38.76
N CYS A 364 21.82 0.76 38.77
CA CYS A 364 21.08 0.42 37.56
C CYS A 364 20.66 1.66 36.74
N LEU A 365 20.23 2.74 37.40
CA LEU A 365 19.91 4.00 36.73
C LEU A 365 21.13 4.65 36.07
N SER A 366 22.30 4.62 36.71
CA SER A 366 23.54 5.18 36.14
C SER A 366 24.01 4.42 34.88
N VAL A 367 23.91 3.09 34.87
CA VAL A 367 24.26 2.26 33.70
C VAL A 367 23.26 2.46 32.56
N ALA A 368 21.96 2.52 32.86
CA ALA A 368 20.93 2.81 31.87
C ALA A 368 21.13 4.20 31.23
N TYR A 369 21.46 5.21 32.03
CA TYR A 369 21.75 6.57 31.55
C TYR A 369 23.00 6.62 30.65
N ALA A 370 24.10 5.95 31.04
CA ALA A 370 25.32 5.89 30.25
C ALA A 370 25.10 5.19 28.88
N ILE A 371 24.34 4.09 28.87
CA ILE A 371 23.97 3.39 27.62
C ILE A 371 23.12 4.30 26.72
N PHE A 372 22.08 4.94 27.27
CA PHE A 372 21.24 5.89 26.52
C PHE A 372 22.05 7.06 25.98
N TRP A 373 22.96 7.65 26.77
CA TRP A 373 23.81 8.75 26.34
C TRP A 373 24.74 8.35 25.18
N SER A 374 25.30 7.13 25.22
CA SER A 374 26.13 6.61 24.12
C SER A 374 25.35 6.31 22.83
N LEU A 375 24.05 6.00 22.94
CA LEU A 375 23.16 5.82 21.79
C LEU A 375 22.71 7.17 21.23
N PHE A 376 22.37 8.12 22.09
CA PHE A 376 21.94 9.47 21.70
C PHE A 376 23.07 10.24 21.01
N SER A 377 24.28 10.21 21.58
CA SER A 377 25.47 10.86 21.01
C SER A 377 25.81 10.33 19.60
N LYS A 378 25.59 9.04 19.31
CA LYS A 378 25.75 8.47 17.97
C LYS A 378 24.67 8.91 16.99
N MET A 379 23.46 9.19 17.47
CA MET A 379 22.35 9.69 16.65
C MET A 379 22.53 11.18 16.31
N GLU A 380 23.08 11.95 17.25
CA GLU A 380 23.37 13.39 17.08
C GLU A 380 24.44 13.61 16.00
N THR A 381 25.51 12.80 15.98
CA THR A 381 26.51 12.78 14.89
C THR A 381 25.98 12.35 13.52
N ALA A 382 24.81 11.70 13.45
CA ALA A 382 24.17 11.34 12.18
C ALA A 382 23.27 12.44 11.61
N THR A 383 23.02 13.52 12.38
CA THR A 383 22.04 14.57 12.03
C THR A 383 22.72 15.87 11.57
N THR A 384 24.05 15.97 11.60
CA THR A 384 24.80 17.22 11.33
C THR A 384 25.09 17.50 9.84
N GLN A 385 24.29 16.97 8.91
CA GLN A 385 24.36 17.29 7.47
C GLN A 385 22.98 17.49 6.82
N SER A 386 22.17 18.38 7.40
CA SER A 386 20.97 18.91 6.71
C SER A 386 20.66 20.35 7.12
N ASN A 387 21.39 21.33 6.58
CA ASN A 387 20.98 22.74 6.61
C ASN A 387 19.82 22.96 5.61
N GLY A 388 18.64 22.49 5.99
CA GLY A 388 17.35 22.82 5.37
C GLY A 388 16.51 23.63 6.35
N ALA A 389 15.65 24.53 5.84
CA ALA A 389 14.91 25.47 6.68
C ALA A 389 14.01 24.78 7.73
N GLU A 390 13.96 25.34 8.94
CA GLU A 390 13.05 24.90 10.00
C GLU A 390 11.59 25.18 9.62
N THR A 391 10.92 24.21 8.99
CA THR A 391 9.46 24.22 8.93
C THR A 391 8.91 23.82 10.30
N SER A 392 8.21 24.74 10.95
CA SER A 392 7.63 24.59 12.29
C SER A 392 6.44 23.62 12.24
N ASN A 393 6.73 22.33 12.32
CA ASN A 393 5.74 21.26 12.21
C ASN A 393 4.82 21.22 13.44
N GLU A 394 3.66 21.86 13.33
CA GLU A 394 2.67 21.92 14.42
C GLU A 394 1.78 20.68 14.41
N GLY A 395 1.71 19.96 15.55
CA GLY A 395 0.90 18.77 15.70
C GLY A 395 -0.44 19.06 16.37
N LEU A 396 -1.56 18.61 15.78
CA LEU A 396 -2.89 18.66 16.42
C LEU A 396 -3.34 17.25 16.80
N LEU A 397 -3.50 16.98 18.10
CA LEU A 397 -4.13 15.76 18.60
C LEU A 397 -5.57 16.06 19.01
N VAL A 398 -6.53 15.34 18.44
CA VAL A 398 -7.94 15.35 18.88
C VAL A 398 -8.28 14.03 19.55
N LEU A 399 -8.42 14.08 20.86
CA LEU A 399 -8.71 12.94 21.72
C LEU A 399 -10.21 12.82 21.98
N VAL A 400 -10.81 11.68 21.63
CA VAL A 400 -12.21 11.35 21.90
C VAL A 400 -12.27 10.30 23.01
N ILE A 401 -12.84 10.65 24.16
CA ILE A 401 -12.97 9.78 25.33
C ILE A 401 -14.43 9.35 25.49
N ASP A 402 -14.71 8.04 25.48
CA ASP A 402 -16.00 7.50 25.88
C ASP A 402 -16.22 7.63 27.40
N THR A 403 -17.20 8.45 27.77
CA THR A 403 -17.56 8.77 29.16
C THR A 403 -18.97 8.31 29.52
N ASN A 404 -19.54 7.36 28.76
CA ASN A 404 -20.91 6.90 28.98
C ASN A 404 -21.04 6.12 30.32
N PRO A 405 -21.77 6.65 31.33
CA PRO A 405 -21.81 6.07 32.67
C PRO A 405 -22.41 4.66 32.70
N MET A 406 -23.28 4.30 31.75
CA MET A 406 -23.90 2.96 31.68
C MET A 406 -22.88 1.83 31.38
N TYR A 407 -21.77 2.16 30.71
CA TYR A 407 -20.68 1.21 30.43
C TYR A 407 -19.51 1.34 31.41
N TRP A 408 -19.43 2.45 32.16
CA TRP A 408 -18.44 2.65 33.21
C TRP A 408 -18.87 2.15 34.59
N PHE A 409 -20.16 2.24 34.91
CA PHE A 409 -20.72 1.90 36.23
C PHE A 409 -21.99 1.06 36.05
N LYS A 410 -21.85 -0.25 35.80
CA LYS A 410 -23.03 -1.14 35.71
C LYS A 410 -23.74 -1.21 37.06
N GLN A 411 -25.04 -1.54 37.06
CA GLN A 411 -25.94 -1.48 38.24
C GLN A 411 -25.26 -1.91 39.56
N GLY A 412 -24.87 -0.92 40.38
CA GLY A 412 -24.10 -1.11 41.62
C GLY A 412 -22.80 -0.28 41.68
N GLY A 413 -22.15 -0.01 40.55
CA GLY A 413 -21.01 0.91 40.41
C GLY A 413 -19.87 0.61 41.38
N GLY A 414 -19.30 -0.59 41.26
CA GLY A 414 -18.36 -1.16 42.25
C GLY A 414 -17.05 -0.36 42.38
N ALA A 415 -16.35 -0.52 43.51
CA ALA A 415 -15.11 0.22 43.78
C ALA A 415 -14.06 0.07 42.65
N THR A 416 -13.91 -1.15 42.12
CA THR A 416 -13.03 -1.45 40.98
C THR A 416 -13.44 -0.72 39.69
N GLU A 417 -14.74 -0.59 39.41
CA GLU A 417 -15.21 0.13 38.22
C GLU A 417 -14.89 1.63 38.30
N ARG A 418 -15.05 2.23 39.50
CA ARG A 418 -14.66 3.63 39.77
C ARG A 418 -13.16 3.82 39.65
N SER A 419 -12.37 2.91 40.23
CA SER A 419 -10.91 2.89 40.10
C SER A 419 -10.48 2.81 38.62
N ASN A 420 -11.13 1.98 37.81
CA ASN A 420 -10.80 1.85 36.38
C ASN A 420 -11.12 3.13 35.58
N PHE A 421 -12.20 3.84 35.90
CA PHE A 421 -12.50 5.14 35.29
C PHE A 421 -11.52 6.24 35.75
N GLN A 422 -11.20 6.29 37.05
CA GLN A 422 -10.19 7.20 37.58
C GLN A 422 -8.80 6.93 36.98
N GLN A 423 -8.44 5.66 36.77
CA GLN A 423 -7.20 5.26 36.09
C GLN A 423 -7.20 5.64 34.61
N LEU A 424 -8.33 5.51 33.90
CA LEU A 424 -8.45 6.02 32.52
C LEU A 424 -8.16 7.52 32.49
N ILE A 425 -8.88 8.33 33.27
CA ILE A 425 -8.69 9.79 33.25
C ILE A 425 -7.25 10.15 33.65
N SER A 426 -6.71 9.57 34.73
CA SER A 426 -5.34 9.83 35.17
C SER A 426 -4.29 9.48 34.11
N SER A 427 -4.39 8.29 33.50
CA SER A 427 -3.48 7.86 32.43
C SER A 427 -3.60 8.76 31.20
N THR A 428 -4.81 9.23 30.91
CA THR A 428 -5.11 10.10 29.77
C THR A 428 -4.54 11.51 29.97
N LEU A 429 -4.65 12.08 31.16
CA LEU A 429 -4.05 13.38 31.49
C LEU A 429 -2.51 13.31 31.44
N VAL A 430 -1.89 12.24 31.95
CA VAL A 430 -0.44 12.02 31.83
C VAL A 430 -0.02 11.86 30.35
N PHE A 431 -0.80 11.15 29.55
CA PHE A 431 -0.57 11.03 28.09
C PHE A 431 -0.69 12.39 27.37
N VAL A 432 -1.70 13.20 27.68
CA VAL A 432 -1.85 14.57 27.14
C VAL A 432 -0.66 15.44 27.52
N ASN A 433 -0.25 15.45 28.81
CA ASN A 433 0.94 16.17 29.25
C ASN A 433 2.19 15.70 28.49
N SER A 434 2.34 14.39 28.27
CA SER A 434 3.46 13.80 27.52
C SER A 434 3.47 14.24 26.05
N TYR A 435 2.30 14.33 25.41
CA TYR A 435 2.17 14.80 24.03
C TYR A 435 2.51 16.28 23.88
N LEU A 436 2.06 17.13 24.82
CA LEU A 436 2.40 18.55 24.84
C LEU A 436 3.90 18.79 25.09
N LEU A 437 4.57 17.90 25.81
CA LEU A 437 6.02 17.98 26.04
C LEU A 437 6.88 17.59 24.83
N LEU A 438 6.33 16.93 23.80
CA LEU A 438 7.09 16.56 22.59
C LEU A 438 7.53 17.76 21.76
N HIS A 439 6.66 18.77 21.62
CA HIS A 439 6.94 19.97 20.81
C HIS A 439 6.10 21.15 21.30
N ARG A 440 6.69 22.36 21.35
CA ARG A 440 6.07 23.54 21.98
C ARG A 440 4.77 23.99 21.28
N SER A 441 4.68 23.76 19.98
CA SER A 441 3.48 24.04 19.17
C SER A 441 2.44 22.92 19.14
N ASN A 442 2.57 21.86 19.96
CA ASN A 442 1.56 20.81 19.96
C ASN A 442 0.24 21.32 20.56
N ARG A 443 -0.84 21.24 19.77
CA ARG A 443 -2.20 21.63 20.14
C ARG A 443 -3.01 20.39 20.51
N ILE A 444 -3.83 20.49 21.56
CA ILE A 444 -4.69 19.41 22.05
C ILE A 444 -6.17 19.82 22.04
N VAL A 445 -7.03 18.90 21.62
CA VAL A 445 -8.50 18.99 21.77
C VAL A 445 -8.98 17.70 22.43
N ILE A 446 -9.90 17.80 23.39
CA ILE A 446 -10.41 16.68 24.16
C ILE A 446 -11.94 16.71 24.14
N ILE A 447 -12.55 15.63 23.66
CA ILE A 447 -14.01 15.51 23.44
C ILE A 447 -14.54 14.32 24.24
N ALA A 448 -15.51 14.57 25.11
CA ALA A 448 -16.29 13.53 25.78
C ALA A 448 -17.43 13.03 24.89
N ALA A 449 -17.40 11.75 24.55
CA ALA A 449 -18.57 11.02 24.05
C ALA A 449 -19.37 10.50 25.26
N HIS A 450 -20.32 11.30 25.75
CA HIS A 450 -21.16 10.93 26.88
C HIS A 450 -22.45 10.20 26.42
N ALA A 451 -23.30 9.79 27.35
CA ALA A 451 -24.62 9.26 27.03
C ALA A 451 -25.48 10.35 26.37
N GLY A 452 -25.92 10.12 25.12
CA GLY A 452 -26.76 11.00 24.32
C GLY A 452 -26.14 12.35 23.87
N LYS A 453 -25.04 12.80 24.48
CA LYS A 453 -24.43 14.13 24.28
C LYS A 453 -22.93 14.02 23.98
N SER A 454 -22.47 14.73 22.97
CA SER A 454 -21.04 15.02 22.78
C SER A 454 -20.71 16.35 23.46
N ALA A 455 -19.60 16.41 24.20
CA ALA A 455 -19.13 17.63 24.86
C ALA A 455 -17.64 17.85 24.60
N MET A 456 -17.20 19.10 24.48
CA MET A 456 -15.77 19.42 24.43
C MET A 456 -15.32 19.71 25.87
N LEU A 457 -14.32 18.95 26.33
CA LEU A 457 -13.67 19.14 27.63
C LEU A 457 -12.57 20.20 27.51
N TYR A 458 -11.87 20.22 26.38
CA TYR A 458 -10.86 21.22 26.03
C TYR A 458 -10.75 21.40 24.49
N PRO A 459 -10.49 22.61 23.95
CA PRO A 459 -10.61 23.90 24.63
C PRO A 459 -12.03 24.15 25.10
N ASN A 460 -12.20 25.06 26.06
CA ASN A 460 -13.49 25.39 26.63
C ASN A 460 -14.28 26.29 25.66
N PRO A 461 -15.46 25.90 25.13
CA PRO A 461 -16.20 26.72 24.17
C PRO A 461 -16.72 28.05 24.74
N ASP A 462 -16.72 28.22 26.07
CA ASP A 462 -17.21 29.43 26.76
C ASP A 462 -16.07 30.41 27.12
N HIS A 463 -14.81 30.13 26.72
CA HIS A 463 -13.63 30.98 26.93
C HIS A 463 -12.70 30.94 25.70
N ASP A 464 -12.13 32.08 25.28
CA ASP A 464 -11.33 32.18 24.05
C ASP A 464 -9.92 31.50 24.10
N ASP A 465 -9.52 30.95 25.26
CA ASP A 465 -8.24 30.23 25.47
C ASP A 465 -8.15 28.96 24.59
N THR A 466 -7.57 29.11 23.40
CA THR A 466 -7.47 28.10 22.33
C THR A 466 -6.05 27.54 22.11
N SER A 467 -5.05 28.05 22.85
CA SER A 467 -3.64 27.67 22.78
C SER A 467 -3.25 26.70 23.92
N GLY A 468 -3.54 25.42 23.73
CA GLY A 468 -3.28 24.34 24.69
C GLY A 468 -1.82 23.93 24.84
N ASN A 469 -0.91 24.88 25.02
CA ASN A 469 0.54 24.67 25.03
C ASN A 469 1.01 23.95 26.33
N ALA A 470 2.23 23.41 26.32
CA ALA A 470 2.81 22.66 27.45
C ALA A 470 2.79 23.42 28.80
N GLU A 471 3.06 24.72 28.79
CA GLU A 471 3.01 25.61 29.96
C GLU A 471 1.59 25.72 30.57
N GLN A 472 0.55 25.47 29.76
CA GLN A 472 -0.84 25.49 30.18
C GLN A 472 -1.38 24.11 30.58
N SER A 473 -0.56 23.05 30.56
CA SER A 473 -0.96 21.67 30.92
C SER A 473 -1.71 21.58 32.25
N ALA A 474 -1.29 22.31 33.29
CA ALA A 474 -2.00 22.39 34.57
C ALA A 474 -3.43 22.97 34.43
N LYS A 475 -3.63 24.00 33.59
CA LYS A 475 -4.97 24.55 33.28
C LYS A 475 -5.81 23.53 32.50
N VAL A 476 -5.23 22.86 31.51
CA VAL A 476 -5.92 21.82 30.71
C VAL A 476 -6.44 20.73 31.63
N ASN A 477 -5.60 20.22 32.53
CA ASN A 477 -5.97 19.17 33.48
C ASN A 477 -7.09 19.63 34.44
N ALA A 478 -7.04 20.87 34.95
CA ALA A 478 -8.10 21.44 35.79
C ALA A 478 -9.43 21.61 35.04
N GLY A 479 -9.40 22.20 33.84
CA GLY A 479 -10.59 22.44 33.01
C GLY A 479 -11.26 21.16 32.54
N VAL A 480 -10.48 20.14 32.17
CA VAL A 480 -10.99 18.79 31.84
C VAL A 480 -11.70 18.17 33.03
N MET A 481 -11.13 18.23 34.23
CA MET A 481 -11.75 17.69 35.44
C MET A 481 -13.04 18.44 35.82
N GLN A 482 -13.05 19.77 35.71
CA GLN A 482 -14.26 20.58 35.94
C GLN A 482 -15.37 20.19 34.94
N ARG A 483 -15.09 20.16 33.64
CA ARG A 483 -16.08 19.80 32.61
C ARG A 483 -16.56 18.35 32.75
N LEU A 484 -15.72 17.42 33.20
CA LEU A 484 -16.14 16.05 33.53
C LEU A 484 -17.11 16.01 34.72
N GLN A 485 -16.90 16.85 35.74
CA GLN A 485 -17.84 16.98 36.85
C GLN A 485 -19.18 17.58 36.40
N GLU A 486 -19.18 18.69 35.65
CA GLU A 486 -20.40 19.29 35.08
C GLU A 486 -21.21 18.32 34.21
N LEU A 487 -20.54 17.42 33.49
CA LEU A 487 -21.18 16.35 32.72
C LEU A 487 -21.72 15.22 33.59
N SER A 488 -21.09 14.93 34.73
CA SER A 488 -21.59 13.97 35.72
C SER A 488 -22.81 14.50 36.48
N ASP A 489 -22.89 15.81 36.69
CA ASP A 489 -24.01 16.48 37.37
C ASP A 489 -25.19 16.79 36.41
N THR A 490 -24.99 16.61 35.09
CA THR A 490 -26.04 16.79 34.08
C THR A 490 -27.06 15.62 34.12
N PRO A 491 -28.37 15.86 34.27
CA PRO A 491 -29.37 14.79 34.28
C PRO A 491 -29.46 14.08 32.91
N MET A 492 -29.38 12.75 32.92
CA MET A 492 -29.50 11.90 31.72
C MET A 492 -30.93 11.89 31.16
N ASP A 493 -31.08 11.94 29.82
CA ASP A 493 -32.38 11.79 29.14
C ASP A 493 -32.95 10.37 29.37
N PRO A 494 -34.04 10.21 30.14
CA PRO A 494 -34.62 8.90 30.44
C PRO A 494 -35.21 8.21 29.19
N ALA A 495 -35.45 8.94 28.09
CA ALA A 495 -35.91 8.37 26.84
C ALA A 495 -34.79 7.74 25.99
N LYS A 496 -33.50 8.04 26.27
CA LYS A 496 -32.35 7.59 25.43
C LYS A 496 -31.08 7.19 26.22
N PRO A 497 -31.16 6.50 27.37
CA PRO A 497 -30.02 6.33 28.30
C PRO A 497 -28.79 5.61 27.71
N ASN A 498 -28.96 4.76 26.69
CA ASN A 498 -27.89 3.90 26.16
C ASN A 498 -27.27 4.38 24.83
N ARG A 499 -27.56 5.60 24.33
CA ARG A 499 -27.00 6.07 23.05
C ARG A 499 -25.59 6.64 23.21
N THR A 500 -24.63 6.11 22.46
CA THR A 500 -23.21 6.48 22.50
C THR A 500 -22.92 7.67 21.58
N ALA A 501 -22.42 8.79 22.11
CA ALA A 501 -22.18 10.00 21.30
C ALA A 501 -20.89 9.97 20.45
N ILE A 502 -20.34 8.78 20.13
CA ILE A 502 -19.06 8.60 19.44
C ILE A 502 -19.12 9.17 18.01
N ALA A 503 -20.16 8.83 17.23
CA ALA A 503 -20.33 9.37 15.88
C ALA A 503 -20.36 10.90 15.84
N ALA A 504 -21.14 11.52 16.74
CA ALA A 504 -21.20 12.98 16.86
C ALA A 504 -19.87 13.60 17.32
N SER A 505 -19.11 12.90 18.15
CA SER A 505 -17.80 13.35 18.62
C SER A 505 -16.74 13.27 17.51
N LEU A 506 -16.77 12.22 16.67
CA LEU A 506 -15.94 12.11 15.47
C LEU A 506 -16.27 13.21 14.44
N SER A 507 -17.56 13.49 14.20
CA SER A 507 -17.95 14.61 13.33
C SER A 507 -17.46 15.97 13.88
N ARG A 508 -17.54 16.20 15.19
CA ARG A 508 -17.03 17.43 15.81
C ARG A 508 -15.51 17.54 15.77
N ALA A 509 -14.79 16.43 15.97
CA ALA A 509 -13.35 16.38 15.79
C ALA A 509 -12.95 16.82 14.38
N LEU A 510 -13.61 16.26 13.36
CA LEU A 510 -13.35 16.59 11.95
C LEU A 510 -13.75 18.03 11.59
N CYS A 511 -14.85 18.57 12.14
CA CYS A 511 -15.20 19.99 11.96
C CYS A 511 -14.16 20.92 12.60
N PHE A 512 -13.63 20.59 13.79
CA PHE A 512 -12.57 21.38 14.43
C PHE A 512 -11.27 21.30 13.62
N ILE A 513 -10.84 20.09 13.25
CA ILE A 513 -9.64 19.86 12.42
C ILE A 513 -9.75 20.62 11.11
N ASN A 514 -10.90 20.56 10.41
CA ASN A 514 -11.09 21.29 9.16
C ASN A 514 -11.07 22.81 9.35
N ARG A 515 -11.40 23.34 10.54
CA ARG A 515 -11.22 24.76 10.84
C ARG A 515 -9.75 25.08 11.09
N ALA A 516 -9.08 24.30 11.93
CA ALA A 516 -7.66 24.48 12.24
C ALA A 516 -6.76 24.35 10.99
N MET A 517 -7.03 23.40 10.08
CA MET A 517 -6.33 23.26 8.79
C MET A 517 -6.61 24.42 7.81
N ASN A 518 -7.67 25.21 8.02
CA ASN A 518 -7.92 26.43 7.26
C ASN A 518 -7.27 27.67 7.90
N GLU A 519 -6.93 27.60 9.20
CA GLU A 519 -6.17 28.60 9.95
C GLU A 519 -4.65 28.39 9.71
N GLU A 520 -4.18 27.14 9.77
CA GLU A 520 -2.79 26.68 9.64
C GLU A 520 -2.70 25.52 8.64
N PRO A 521 -2.22 25.72 7.40
CA PRO A 521 -2.29 24.69 6.35
C PRO A 521 -1.24 23.57 6.46
N ASP A 522 -0.14 23.76 7.20
CA ASP A 522 0.91 22.75 7.46
C ASP A 522 0.68 21.97 8.78
N LEU A 523 -0.50 22.16 9.39
CA LEU A 523 -0.89 21.47 10.62
C LEU A 523 -1.02 19.96 10.39
N ARG A 524 -0.50 19.15 11.32
CA ARG A 524 -0.56 17.68 11.28
C ARG A 524 -1.63 17.13 12.24
N PRO A 525 -2.90 16.99 11.81
CA PRO A 525 -3.97 16.46 12.66
C PRO A 525 -3.98 14.94 12.76
N ARG A 526 -4.21 14.42 13.97
CA ARG A 526 -4.58 13.02 14.21
C ARG A 526 -5.68 12.89 15.26
N ILE A 527 -6.52 11.87 15.12
CA ILE A 527 -7.62 11.58 16.06
C ILE A 527 -7.26 10.32 16.85
N LEU A 528 -7.40 10.36 18.17
CA LEU A 528 -7.32 9.17 19.03
C LEU A 528 -8.67 8.93 19.71
N VAL A 529 -9.28 7.77 19.46
CA VAL A 529 -10.54 7.34 20.07
C VAL A 529 -10.28 6.32 21.18
N VAL A 530 -10.74 6.59 22.40
CA VAL A 530 -10.71 5.64 23.52
C VAL A 530 -12.14 5.22 23.84
N GLN A 531 -12.52 4.00 23.45
CA GLN A 531 -13.90 3.51 23.48
C GLN A 531 -14.06 2.29 24.39
N LYS A 532 -15.10 2.29 25.25
CA LYS A 532 -15.50 1.14 26.09
C LYS A 532 -16.89 0.62 25.73
N SER A 533 -17.78 1.45 25.21
CA SER A 533 -19.09 1.05 24.72
C SER A 533 -18.99 0.09 23.53
N PRO A 534 -19.87 -0.92 23.43
CA PRO A 534 -19.95 -1.77 22.25
C PRO A 534 -20.46 -0.99 21.03
N ASP A 535 -20.21 -1.52 19.83
CA ASP A 535 -20.65 -0.91 18.58
C ASP A 535 -22.17 -0.99 18.41
N VAL A 536 -22.81 0.15 18.19
CA VAL A 536 -24.26 0.26 17.97
C VAL A 536 -24.54 0.49 16.49
N SER A 537 -25.19 -0.48 15.83
CA SER A 537 -25.44 -0.45 14.38
C SER A 537 -26.24 0.76 13.86
N GLU A 538 -26.90 1.53 14.74
CA GLU A 538 -27.54 2.80 14.39
C GLU A 538 -26.53 3.87 13.94
N HIS A 539 -25.29 3.78 14.42
CA HIS A 539 -24.25 4.79 14.20
C HIS A 539 -23.33 4.48 13.01
N TYR A 540 -23.41 3.29 12.42
CA TYR A 540 -22.54 2.84 11.33
C TYR A 540 -22.39 3.86 10.20
N ILE A 541 -23.51 4.33 9.62
CA ILE A 541 -23.48 5.27 8.49
C ILE A 541 -22.79 6.59 8.89
N ALA A 542 -23.05 7.10 10.09
CA ALA A 542 -22.45 8.33 10.58
C ALA A 542 -20.95 8.17 10.89
N ILE A 543 -20.54 7.01 11.43
CA ILE A 543 -19.13 6.69 11.70
C ILE A 543 -18.38 6.50 10.38
N MET A 544 -18.89 5.72 9.43
CA MET A 544 -18.27 5.52 8.11
C MET A 544 -18.15 6.81 7.31
N ASN A 545 -19.18 7.66 7.32
CA ASN A 545 -19.10 8.99 6.69
C ASN A 545 -18.02 9.87 7.35
N GLY A 546 -17.84 9.75 8.67
CA GLY A 546 -16.72 10.35 9.40
C GLY A 546 -15.37 9.79 8.95
N ILE A 547 -15.21 8.48 8.87
CA ILE A 547 -13.98 7.79 8.45
C ILE A 547 -13.58 8.18 7.03
N PHE A 548 -14.51 8.16 6.06
CA PHE A 548 -14.23 8.59 4.69
C PHE A 548 -13.89 10.08 4.59
N SER A 549 -14.46 10.92 5.47
CA SER A 549 -14.10 12.34 5.58
C SER A 549 -12.71 12.53 6.18
N ALA A 550 -12.33 11.74 7.18
CA ALA A 550 -10.99 11.72 7.76
C ALA A 550 -9.94 11.28 6.72
N GLN A 551 -10.20 10.17 6.02
CA GLN A 551 -9.36 9.66 4.93
C GLN A 551 -9.17 10.71 3.82
N LYS A 552 -10.26 11.37 3.38
CA LYS A 552 -10.20 12.44 2.37
C LYS A 552 -9.42 13.69 2.83
N LYS A 553 -9.26 13.88 4.14
CA LYS A 553 -8.48 14.95 4.77
C LYS A 553 -7.09 14.49 5.25
N ASN A 554 -6.69 13.26 4.94
CA ASN A 554 -5.43 12.63 5.39
C ASN A 554 -5.24 12.62 6.92
N VAL A 555 -6.36 12.51 7.67
CA VAL A 555 -6.38 12.48 9.13
C VAL A 555 -6.36 11.03 9.61
N ALA A 556 -5.27 10.60 10.24
CA ALA A 556 -5.19 9.28 10.86
C ALA A 556 -6.16 9.16 12.06
N VAL A 557 -6.91 8.06 12.12
CA VAL A 557 -7.84 7.75 13.22
C VAL A 557 -7.34 6.52 13.98
N ASP A 558 -6.68 6.77 15.09
CA ASP A 558 -6.23 5.77 16.04
C ASP A 558 -7.38 5.36 16.98
N ALA A 559 -7.43 4.08 17.38
CA ALA A 559 -8.46 3.55 18.25
C ALA A 559 -7.89 2.61 19.33
N CYS A 560 -8.18 2.91 20.59
CA CYS A 560 -7.88 2.11 21.78
C CYS A 560 -9.17 1.54 22.36
N MET A 561 -9.38 0.23 22.22
CA MET A 561 -10.60 -0.45 22.65
C MET A 561 -10.46 -1.04 24.06
N LEU A 562 -11.25 -0.54 25.01
CA LEU A 562 -11.32 -1.03 26.39
C LEU A 562 -12.43 -2.07 26.61
N THR A 563 -13.19 -2.41 25.56
CA THR A 563 -14.32 -3.35 25.61
C THR A 563 -13.88 -4.81 25.49
N SER A 564 -14.68 -5.73 26.02
CA SER A 564 -14.45 -7.19 25.95
C SER A 564 -14.61 -7.76 24.54
N GLU A 565 -15.36 -7.08 23.67
CA GLU A 565 -15.58 -7.46 22.27
C GLU A 565 -14.51 -6.82 21.36
N GLN A 566 -14.59 -6.97 20.04
CA GLN A 566 -13.83 -6.16 19.08
C GLN A 566 -14.78 -5.20 18.36
N SER A 567 -14.30 -4.00 18.00
CA SER A 567 -15.07 -3.03 17.22
C SER A 567 -14.68 -3.12 15.75
N SER A 568 -15.59 -3.60 14.90
CA SER A 568 -15.35 -3.62 13.45
C SER A 568 -15.36 -2.20 12.89
N PHE A 569 -16.11 -1.27 13.50
CA PHE A 569 -16.13 0.13 13.04
C PHE A 569 -14.78 0.81 13.27
N MET A 570 -14.13 0.56 14.41
CA MET A 570 -12.83 1.14 14.73
C MET A 570 -11.66 0.42 14.06
N GLN A 571 -11.77 -0.88 13.77
CA GLN A 571 -10.83 -1.58 12.87
C GLN A 571 -10.85 -0.97 11.47
N GLN A 572 -12.05 -0.81 10.88
CA GLN A 572 -12.23 -0.13 9.59
C GLN A 572 -11.72 1.32 9.64
N ALA A 573 -11.97 2.06 10.73
CA ALA A 573 -11.49 3.43 10.90
C ALA A 573 -9.96 3.53 10.81
N ALA A 574 -9.27 2.71 11.60
CA ALA A 574 -7.81 2.68 11.63
C ALA A 574 -7.22 2.24 10.29
N TYR A 575 -7.74 1.14 9.71
CA TYR A 575 -7.26 0.64 8.41
C TYR A 575 -7.43 1.66 7.27
N LEU A 576 -8.62 2.27 7.14
CA LEU A 576 -8.92 3.20 6.04
C LEU A 576 -8.18 4.54 6.16
N THR A 577 -7.63 4.88 7.33
CA THR A 577 -6.96 6.16 7.59
C THR A 577 -5.46 6.04 7.90
N GLY A 578 -4.90 4.83 7.92
CA GLY A 578 -3.51 4.59 8.34
C GLY A 578 -3.27 4.75 9.85
N GLY A 579 -4.35 4.74 10.65
CA GLY A 579 -4.30 4.74 12.10
C GLY A 579 -4.04 3.35 12.70
N ILE A 580 -3.82 3.32 14.02
CA ILE A 580 -3.58 2.07 14.78
C ILE A 580 -4.85 1.68 15.55
N TYR A 581 -5.32 0.45 15.33
CA TYR A 581 -6.28 -0.21 16.21
C TYR A 581 -5.53 -1.10 17.21
N TYR A 582 -5.76 -0.92 18.51
CA TYR A 582 -5.26 -1.83 19.53
C TYR A 582 -6.28 -2.03 20.66
N LYS A 583 -6.18 -3.18 21.31
CA LYS A 583 -7.03 -3.60 22.44
C LYS A 583 -6.14 -4.07 23.59
N PRO A 584 -5.99 -3.27 24.66
CA PRO A 584 -5.31 -3.71 25.88
C PRO A 584 -5.96 -4.96 26.48
N ASN A 585 -5.13 -5.91 26.91
CA ASN A 585 -5.60 -7.09 27.66
C ASN A 585 -6.04 -6.73 29.09
N GLU A 586 -5.44 -5.68 29.68
CA GLU A 586 -5.73 -5.22 31.03
C GLU A 586 -5.78 -3.69 31.12
N TYR A 587 -6.54 -3.18 32.09
CA TYR A 587 -6.61 -1.76 32.45
C TYR A 587 -5.36 -1.28 33.20
N SER A 588 -4.68 -2.20 33.91
CA SER A 588 -3.47 -1.96 34.72
C SER A 588 -2.38 -1.20 33.96
N GLY A 589 -2.07 -1.63 32.74
CA GLY A 589 -1.04 -1.08 31.86
C GLY A 589 -1.50 0.02 30.90
N LEU A 590 -2.70 0.62 31.06
CA LEU A 590 -3.26 1.54 30.06
C LEU A 590 -2.31 2.69 29.66
N LEU A 591 -1.61 3.30 30.63
CA LEU A 591 -0.62 4.35 30.35
C LEU A 591 0.55 3.87 29.48
N GLN A 592 1.00 2.62 29.66
CA GLN A 592 2.07 2.03 28.84
C GLN A 592 1.63 1.90 27.39
N TYR A 593 0.39 1.46 27.12
CA TYR A 593 -0.15 1.38 25.75
C TYR A 593 -0.34 2.78 25.14
N LEU A 594 -0.85 3.75 25.91
CA LEU A 594 -0.98 5.15 25.47
C LEU A 594 0.38 5.74 25.04
N ILE A 595 1.42 5.56 25.85
CA ILE A 595 2.76 6.08 25.56
C ILE A 595 3.44 5.30 24.42
N SER A 596 3.44 3.96 24.44
CA SER A 596 4.20 3.16 23.46
C SER A 596 3.58 3.10 22.07
N ILE A 597 2.24 3.18 21.95
CA ILE A 597 1.54 3.01 20.67
C ILE A 597 1.08 4.35 20.09
N TYR A 598 0.53 5.25 20.93
CA TYR A 598 -0.25 6.41 20.45
C TYR A 598 0.43 7.77 20.65
N LEU A 599 1.52 7.84 21.42
CA LEU A 599 2.35 9.04 21.55
C LEU A 599 3.18 9.33 20.28
N PRO A 600 3.76 8.33 19.57
CA PRO A 600 4.50 8.57 18.33
C PRO A 600 3.62 9.16 17.23
N ASP A 601 4.18 10.18 16.56
CA ASP A 601 3.58 10.80 15.39
C ASP A 601 3.48 9.83 14.21
N PRO A 602 2.42 9.89 13.36
CA PRO A 602 2.30 9.05 12.17
C PRO A 602 3.54 9.00 11.27
N SER A 603 4.31 10.09 11.19
CA SER A 603 5.60 10.12 10.47
C SER A 603 6.64 9.15 11.06
N MET A 604 6.77 9.11 12.39
CA MET A 604 7.74 8.27 13.11
C MET A 604 7.34 6.79 13.20
N ARG A 605 6.07 6.45 12.94
CA ARG A 605 5.57 5.06 13.02
C ARG A 605 6.33 4.07 12.13
N LYS A 606 6.88 4.55 11.00
CA LYS A 606 7.71 3.75 10.10
C LYS A 606 9.00 3.21 10.74
N LEU A 607 9.48 3.85 11.82
CA LEU A 607 10.69 3.46 12.56
C LEU A 607 10.41 2.52 13.73
N LEU A 608 9.13 2.28 14.06
CA LEU A 608 8.70 1.55 15.26
C LEU A 608 7.95 0.27 14.89
N LYS A 609 8.28 -0.85 15.54
CA LYS A 609 7.52 -2.11 15.42
C LYS A 609 6.23 -2.04 16.24
N LEU A 610 5.24 -1.36 15.67
CA LEU A 610 3.90 -1.18 16.22
C LEU A 610 2.98 -2.37 15.85
N PRO A 611 1.91 -2.64 16.62
CA PRO A 611 1.03 -3.78 16.37
C PRO A 611 0.29 -3.66 15.03
N SER A 612 0.35 -4.73 14.23
CA SER A 612 -0.42 -4.90 13.00
C SER A 612 -1.89 -5.23 13.28
N GLN A 613 -2.75 -5.00 12.29
CA GLN A 613 -4.12 -5.52 12.27
C GLN A 613 -4.16 -6.77 11.39
N ASP A 614 -4.18 -7.95 12.00
CA ASP A 614 -4.05 -9.23 11.26
C ASP A 614 -5.30 -9.58 10.43
N SER A 615 -6.46 -9.02 10.78
CA SER A 615 -7.71 -9.16 10.02
C SER A 615 -8.66 -7.99 10.30
N VAL A 616 -9.26 -7.41 9.25
CA VAL A 616 -10.28 -6.35 9.34
C VAL A 616 -11.58 -6.82 8.71
N ASP A 617 -12.69 -6.74 9.47
CA ASP A 617 -13.99 -7.21 9.01
C ASP A 617 -14.73 -6.14 8.20
N PHE A 618 -14.63 -6.20 6.87
CA PHE A 618 -15.34 -5.32 5.93
C PHE A 618 -16.78 -5.77 5.58
N ARG A 619 -17.31 -6.83 6.21
CA ARG A 619 -18.64 -7.35 5.86
C ARG A 619 -19.73 -6.31 6.18
N ALA A 620 -20.45 -5.88 5.14
CA ALA A 620 -21.48 -4.86 5.27
C ALA A 620 -22.69 -5.32 6.10
N MET A 621 -23.48 -4.36 6.61
CA MET A 621 -24.66 -4.65 7.43
C MET A 621 -25.98 -4.50 6.67
N CYS A 622 -26.91 -5.41 6.98
CA CYS A 622 -28.27 -5.43 6.47
C CYS A 622 -29.13 -4.32 7.08
N PHE A 623 -29.77 -3.48 6.26
CA PHE A 623 -30.69 -2.43 6.70
C PHE A 623 -31.98 -2.96 7.37
N CYS A 624 -32.45 -4.18 7.04
CA CYS A 624 -33.63 -4.76 7.69
C CYS A 624 -33.38 -5.16 9.15
N HIS A 625 -32.23 -5.79 9.43
CA HIS A 625 -31.98 -6.48 10.70
C HIS A 625 -30.75 -5.95 11.46
N ARG A 626 -30.01 -5.00 10.88
CA ARG A 626 -28.79 -4.38 11.45
C ARG A 626 -27.69 -5.38 11.84
N ARG A 627 -27.65 -6.52 11.14
CA ARG A 627 -26.65 -7.60 11.29
C ARG A 627 -25.68 -7.57 10.12
N VAL A 628 -24.44 -7.95 10.39
CA VAL A 628 -23.39 -8.23 9.40
C VAL A 628 -23.83 -9.34 8.45
N ILE A 629 -23.59 -9.18 7.15
CA ILE A 629 -23.94 -10.13 6.09
C ILE A 629 -22.80 -10.31 5.07
N SER A 630 -22.61 -11.55 4.60
CA SER A 630 -21.64 -11.90 3.55
C SER A 630 -22.21 -11.81 2.12
N THR A 631 -23.51 -11.59 1.98
CA THR A 631 -24.21 -11.53 0.69
C THR A 631 -25.46 -10.67 0.85
N ALA A 632 -25.68 -9.73 -0.07
CA ALA A 632 -26.73 -8.73 0.01
C ALA A 632 -27.51 -8.61 -1.30
N PHE A 633 -28.78 -8.25 -1.20
CA PHE A 633 -29.56 -7.64 -2.27
C PHE A 633 -29.42 -6.11 -2.15
N VAL A 634 -29.00 -5.45 -3.22
CA VAL A 634 -28.79 -4.00 -3.27
C VAL A 634 -30.04 -3.32 -3.85
N CYS A 635 -30.50 -2.21 -3.26
CA CYS A 635 -31.51 -1.36 -3.90
C CYS A 635 -30.87 -0.56 -5.05
N PRO A 636 -31.37 -0.65 -6.30
CA PRO A 636 -30.77 0.04 -7.44
C PRO A 636 -30.88 1.58 -7.38
N VAL A 637 -31.72 2.14 -6.50
CA VAL A 637 -31.94 3.59 -6.38
C VAL A 637 -31.19 4.21 -5.19
N CYS A 638 -31.14 3.53 -4.04
CA CYS A 638 -30.58 4.08 -2.80
C CYS A 638 -29.42 3.28 -2.20
N LEU A 639 -28.92 2.27 -2.94
CA LEU A 639 -27.80 1.38 -2.58
C LEU A 639 -27.91 0.67 -1.21
N SER A 640 -29.09 0.72 -0.57
CA SER A 640 -29.36 0.03 0.69
C SER A 640 -29.25 -1.48 0.54
N LEU A 641 -28.62 -2.12 1.53
CA LEU A 641 -28.26 -3.53 1.52
C LEU A 641 -29.23 -4.36 2.35
N PHE A 642 -29.76 -5.45 1.79
CA PHE A 642 -30.74 -6.31 2.43
C PHE A 642 -30.31 -7.78 2.40
N CYS A 643 -30.57 -8.52 3.49
CA CYS A 643 -30.21 -9.94 3.59
C CYS A 643 -31.13 -10.87 2.78
N GLU A 644 -32.28 -10.37 2.36
CA GLU A 644 -33.30 -11.08 1.59
C GLU A 644 -33.85 -10.14 0.52
N PHE A 645 -34.31 -10.70 -0.60
CA PHE A 645 -35.00 -9.91 -1.62
C PHE A 645 -36.31 -9.34 -1.06
N ARG A 646 -36.47 -8.03 -1.13
CA ARG A 646 -37.69 -7.31 -0.75
C ARG A 646 -38.24 -6.59 -1.98
N PRO A 647 -39.50 -6.85 -2.41
CA PRO A 647 -40.06 -6.27 -3.63
C PRO A 647 -40.32 -4.76 -3.52
N ILE A 648 -40.31 -4.22 -2.30
CA ILE A 648 -40.37 -2.79 -1.99
C ILE A 648 -39.20 -2.50 -1.04
N CYS A 649 -38.40 -1.48 -1.36
CA CYS A 649 -37.27 -1.05 -0.54
C CYS A 649 -37.76 -0.38 0.76
N SER A 650 -37.35 -0.87 1.93
CA SER A 650 -37.73 -0.27 3.21
C SER A 650 -37.06 1.08 3.49
N THR A 651 -36.01 1.45 2.74
CA THR A 651 -35.31 2.74 2.91
C THR A 651 -35.92 3.86 2.07
N CYS A 652 -36.26 3.59 0.80
CA CYS A 652 -36.71 4.61 -0.15
C CYS A 652 -38.11 4.37 -0.76
N GLY A 653 -38.82 3.33 -0.33
CA GLY A 653 -40.18 3.03 -0.80
C GLY A 653 -40.31 2.54 -2.25
N ILE A 654 -39.23 2.58 -3.05
CA ILE A 654 -39.28 2.17 -4.45
C ILE A 654 -39.57 0.68 -4.60
N ARG A 655 -40.40 0.31 -5.59
CA ARG A 655 -40.66 -1.08 -5.96
C ARG A 655 -39.54 -1.58 -6.88
N SER A 656 -38.99 -2.77 -6.62
CA SER A 656 -38.02 -3.39 -7.52
C SER A 656 -38.75 -4.04 -8.71
N HIS A 657 -38.44 -3.60 -9.93
CA HIS A 657 -38.98 -4.21 -11.17
C HIS A 657 -38.30 -5.53 -11.55
N ILE A 658 -37.18 -5.87 -10.90
CA ILE A 658 -36.42 -7.10 -11.14
C ILE A 658 -36.90 -8.17 -10.14
N GLU A 659 -37.60 -9.20 -10.61
CA GLU A 659 -37.83 -10.41 -9.80
C GLU A 659 -36.64 -11.38 -9.92
N PRO A 660 -36.06 -11.89 -8.81
CA PRO A 660 -35.01 -12.88 -8.87
C PRO A 660 -35.56 -14.21 -9.40
N LYS A 661 -34.90 -14.78 -10.43
CA LYS A 661 -35.24 -16.10 -10.99
C LYS A 661 -35.34 -17.12 -9.84
N LYS A 662 -36.52 -17.73 -9.66
CA LYS A 662 -36.78 -18.72 -8.60
C LYS A 662 -35.75 -19.86 -8.68
N LYS A 663 -34.79 -19.90 -7.73
CA LYS A 663 -33.83 -21.01 -7.62
C LYS A 663 -34.61 -22.32 -7.48
N LYS A 664 -34.39 -23.27 -8.40
CA LYS A 664 -34.83 -24.66 -8.20
C LYS A 664 -34.20 -25.14 -6.89
N MET A 665 -35.01 -25.52 -5.91
CA MET A 665 -34.50 -26.12 -4.68
C MET A 665 -33.84 -27.46 -5.03
N MET A 666 -32.52 -27.55 -4.86
CA MET A 666 -31.82 -28.83 -4.83
C MET A 666 -32.24 -29.59 -3.56
N LYS A 667 -33.33 -30.36 -3.68
CA LYS A 667 -33.71 -31.37 -2.69
C LYS A 667 -32.65 -32.48 -2.71
N GLY A 668 -31.74 -32.49 -1.75
CA GLY A 668 -30.90 -33.67 -1.50
C GLY A 668 -29.51 -33.39 -0.93
N LEU A 669 -29.42 -33.16 0.38
CA LEU A 669 -28.47 -33.84 1.27
C LEU A 669 -28.72 -33.48 2.74
N VAL A 670 -29.81 -34.00 3.30
CA VAL A 670 -29.97 -34.04 4.77
C VAL A 670 -29.10 -35.18 5.30
N LYS A 671 -27.96 -34.87 5.90
CA LYS A 671 -27.20 -35.82 6.72
C LYS A 671 -26.88 -35.24 8.11
N LYS A 672 -27.73 -35.66 9.07
CA LYS A 672 -27.49 -35.76 10.51
C LYS A 672 -26.83 -34.56 11.22
N ARG A 673 -27.64 -33.82 12.00
CA ARG A 673 -27.21 -33.45 13.35
C ARG A 673 -26.84 -34.74 14.09
N LEU A 674 -25.68 -34.79 14.72
CA LEU A 674 -25.45 -35.71 15.83
C LEU A 674 -26.20 -35.17 17.05
N ARG A 675 -27.08 -36.00 17.62
CA ARG A 675 -27.37 -35.91 19.06
C ARG A 675 -26.24 -36.62 19.78
N ILE A 676 -25.79 -36.02 20.86
CA ILE A 676 -25.25 -36.74 22.01
C ILE A 676 -26.16 -36.31 23.15
N ASP A 677 -26.86 -37.27 23.74
CA ASP A 677 -27.85 -37.03 24.78
C ASP A 677 -27.19 -37.30 26.15
N SER A 678 -27.14 -36.28 27.03
CA SER A 678 -26.99 -36.33 28.50
C SER A 678 -27.09 -34.91 29.05
#